data_AF-A0A954KYD4-F1
#
_entry.id   AF-A0A954KYD4-F1
#
_cell.length_a   1.000
_cell.length_b   1.000
_cell.length_c   1.000
_cell.angle_alpha   90.00
_cell.angle_beta   90.00
_cell.angle_gamma   90.00
#
_symmetry.space_group_name_H-M   'P 1'
#
loop_
_entity.id
_entity.type
_entity.pdbx_description
1 polymer ?
#
loop_
_entity_poly.entity_id
_entity_poly.type
_entity_poly.pdbx_seq_one_letter_code
_entity_poly.pdbx_strand_id
1 'polypeptide(L)'
;ESYVEDAFGFFEVPHKYISTGVRADRANPSHFRASALVNIPAGKHRLLLRGRGTSRLYIDGTKVLETAARPTDSGGHTPLAVQDEYLDLGPGFRFAPPGNRDAWCEFETAGGQHFVILESMLGNIVGKNKQRPELGETVAAISLEGSDDWSLLSPGDRHVDYDDDGWAAYEAERRRWLDDVNAQARAACREAHADYWNNRRSAAAKWLESVEPVVVPALPDGYPAHNAIDHFIADRIAAVAKESAQNQSSDINYHRDIRPLLEARCYDCHQGGKAAGGLRIDDRSSALSGGESDGPAIIPGDVDHSAILQRVLSEDEDAVMPPRGDRLTADDVDLLNRWISKGAVWPQFDVDHFELNPPADDLAFLRRVTLDTVGVTPTEAEIDAFQRDDAKSRRSHVIDRLLADGRWADHWMGYWLDVLAENPNMINPTLNNTGPFRWWLYESLIDNKPADLFVTELIRMEGSERFGGPAGFATASQNDLPMAAKGIIVSSAFLGVEMKCARCHDAPAHVSSQEDLLQLAAMLQQSSVKLPASSSVPDDRLHQTGRKPLIQVSLKPGVEVQPAWPFARFCETAVAEELAEHPDSNRDRLAALITAPQNERFAQVIVNRIWQRLMGRGLVQNVSDWEKAAPSHPDLLRWLGHRFVESGYDVKAITRLILNSHAYQRATDSTLVETSPLYVSPAPRRLTAEQIVDSAFHATGTPFDLEEVSLDIDSVRELKTAITLGKPRRSWMLASDSNERDRPSLSLPRISAVAGVLTAFGWRGARQDPRSVRETEPNMLQPAIFANGVMNTWLTRLSNRHEMTQLALEKQPLETLIDRVFLRLLTRHPSAEEKAQYVKLLAEGYDTRIIPTAQRTSPEPKKHEPTRYVSWSNHVDGPANTLALQREAEARRGDPPTNTLNNDWRLRMEDFLWAVLNAPEIMYTP
;
A
#
# COMPACT_ATOMS: atom_id res chain seq x y z
N GLU A 1 -8.11 18.13 26.31
CA GLU A 1 -7.93 16.69 26.02
C GLU A 1 -7.23 16.07 27.23
N SER A 2 -7.62 14.88 27.65
CA SER A 2 -7.02 14.17 28.80
C SER A 2 -7.17 12.67 28.60
N TYR A 3 -6.19 11.89 29.08
CA TYR A 3 -6.22 10.44 29.10
C TYR A 3 -5.50 9.95 30.37
N VAL A 4 -5.64 8.67 30.69
CA VAL A 4 -5.03 8.04 31.87
C VAL A 4 -3.85 7.20 31.41
N GLU A 5 -2.75 7.26 32.15
CA GLU A 5 -1.60 6.36 32.05
C GLU A 5 -1.22 5.84 33.44
N ASP A 6 -0.49 4.74 33.47
CA ASP A 6 -0.11 4.02 34.69
C ASP A 6 1.37 4.20 35.10
N ALA A 7 2.15 4.94 34.29
CA ALA A 7 3.52 5.31 34.61
C ALA A 7 3.88 6.68 34.00
N PHE A 8 4.85 7.38 34.61
CA PHE A 8 5.41 8.63 34.10
C PHE A 8 6.46 8.37 32.99
N GLY A 9 6.07 7.61 31.96
CA GLY A 9 6.88 7.38 30.77
C GLY A 9 6.07 7.60 29.49
N PHE A 10 6.37 8.69 28.79
CA PHE A 10 5.59 9.16 27.64
C PHE A 10 6.47 9.31 26.40
N PHE A 11 6.17 8.56 25.34
CA PHE A 11 6.84 8.70 24.05
C PHE A 11 5.91 9.20 22.94
N GLU A 12 4.61 9.08 23.16
CA GLU A 12 3.56 9.46 22.23
C GLU A 12 2.31 9.83 23.03
N VAL A 13 1.45 10.69 22.44
CA VAL A 13 0.13 10.99 22.98
C VAL A 13 -0.92 10.37 22.08
N PRO A 14 -2.11 9.98 22.60
CA PRO A 14 -3.23 9.59 21.75
C PRO A 14 -3.44 10.60 20.63
N HIS A 15 -3.70 10.12 19.43
CA HIS A 15 -3.90 10.99 18.28
C HIS A 15 -5.15 11.84 18.47
N LYS A 16 -5.13 13.05 17.89
CA LYS A 16 -6.32 13.88 17.81
C LYS A 16 -7.09 13.52 16.55
N TYR A 17 -8.41 13.41 16.65
CA TYR A 17 -9.30 13.21 15.53
C TYR A 17 -10.29 14.38 15.43
N ILE A 18 -10.64 14.80 14.21
CA ILE A 18 -11.76 15.74 14.00
C ILE A 18 -13.09 14.96 14.06
N SER A 19 -14.22 15.66 13.93
CA SER A 19 -15.56 15.06 14.06
C SER A 19 -15.78 13.84 13.16
N THR A 20 -15.22 13.83 11.94
CA THR A 20 -15.30 12.71 10.99
C THR A 20 -14.41 11.50 11.33
N GLY A 21 -13.58 11.58 12.38
CA GLY A 21 -12.69 10.48 12.80
C GLY A 21 -11.37 10.41 12.05
N VAL A 22 -11.01 11.43 11.26
CA VAL A 22 -9.71 11.53 10.59
C VAL A 22 -8.70 12.31 11.43
N ARG A 23 -7.40 11.97 11.30
CA ARG A 23 -6.32 12.57 12.11
C ARG A 23 -6.28 14.09 11.98
N ALA A 24 -6.02 14.76 13.08
CA ALA A 24 -6.09 16.21 13.21
C ALA A 24 -4.84 16.80 13.88
N ASP A 25 -4.68 18.11 13.74
CA ASP A 25 -3.58 18.85 14.36
C ASP A 25 -3.94 19.33 15.78
N ARG A 26 -2.94 19.24 16.66
CA ARG A 26 -2.91 20.00 17.92
C ARG A 26 -2.32 21.39 17.67
N ALA A 27 -2.63 22.33 18.55
CA ALA A 27 -1.98 23.63 18.55
C ALA A 27 -0.47 23.44 18.72
N ASN A 28 0.33 24.29 18.07
CA ASN A 28 1.77 24.29 18.23
C ASN A 28 2.22 25.70 18.66
N PRO A 29 2.87 25.86 19.84
CA PRO A 29 3.21 24.81 20.80
C PRO A 29 1.99 24.34 21.62
N SER A 30 2.09 23.17 22.25
CA SER A 30 1.10 22.64 23.20
C SER A 30 1.74 22.39 24.57
N HIS A 31 0.96 22.53 25.64
CA HIS A 31 1.38 22.20 27.00
C HIS A 31 0.90 20.78 27.36
N PHE A 32 1.84 19.91 27.72
CA PHE A 32 1.58 18.57 28.23
C PHE A 32 1.74 18.58 29.75
N ARG A 33 0.80 17.96 30.46
CA ARG A 33 0.84 17.83 31.92
C ARG A 33 0.31 16.46 32.33
N ALA A 34 1.11 15.72 33.08
CA ALA A 34 0.74 14.49 33.77
C ALA A 34 0.83 14.73 35.29
N SER A 35 -0.11 14.17 36.05
CA SER A 35 -0.09 14.30 37.51
C SER A 35 -0.75 13.10 38.19
N ALA A 36 -0.15 12.64 39.29
CA ALA A 36 -0.69 11.53 40.08
C ALA A 36 -0.17 11.58 41.53
N LEU A 37 -0.83 10.82 42.41
CA LEU A 37 -0.27 10.48 43.71
C LEU A 37 0.64 9.26 43.56
N VAL A 38 1.89 9.39 43.97
CA VAL A 38 2.91 8.34 43.89
C VAL A 38 3.41 8.03 45.30
N ASN A 39 3.48 6.76 45.65
CA ASN A 39 3.98 6.34 46.95
C ASN A 39 5.50 6.15 46.86
N ILE A 40 6.28 6.96 47.57
CA ILE A 40 7.74 6.89 47.59
C ILE A 40 8.16 6.41 48.99
N PRO A 41 9.05 5.42 49.13
CA PRO A 41 9.52 5.00 50.45
C PRO A 41 10.30 6.12 51.16
N ALA A 42 10.50 5.99 52.46
CA ALA A 42 11.37 6.91 53.19
C ALA A 42 12.83 6.65 52.79
N GLY A 43 13.62 7.71 52.66
CA GLY A 43 15.04 7.60 52.33
C GLY A 43 15.55 8.71 51.43
N LYS A 44 16.82 8.58 51.04
CA LYS A 44 17.50 9.49 50.12
C LYS A 44 17.61 8.86 48.73
N HIS A 45 16.68 9.22 47.86
CA HIS A 45 16.55 8.66 46.52
C HIS A 45 17.20 9.56 45.45
N ARG A 46 17.29 9.08 44.22
CA ARG A 46 17.67 9.88 43.06
C ARG A 46 16.47 9.99 42.11
N LEU A 47 16.19 11.19 41.64
CA LEU A 47 15.15 11.46 40.66
C LEU A 47 15.78 11.86 39.32
N LEU A 48 15.16 11.41 38.24
CA LEU A 48 15.51 11.74 36.87
C LEU A 48 14.29 12.33 36.16
N LEU A 49 14.53 13.39 35.40
CA LEU A 49 13.58 13.99 34.49
C LEU A 49 14.21 14.02 33.09
N ARG A 50 13.48 13.51 32.10
CA ARG A 50 13.88 13.54 30.69
C ARG A 50 12.80 14.20 29.83
N GLY A 51 13.20 14.92 28.79
CA GLY A 51 12.30 15.35 27.72
C GLY A 51 12.99 16.12 26.59
N ARG A 52 12.32 16.24 25.43
CA ARG A 52 12.84 17.03 24.29
C ARG A 52 12.69 18.54 24.47
N GLY A 53 11.56 18.97 25.04
CA GLY A 53 11.30 20.38 25.36
C GLY A 53 11.69 20.72 26.79
N THR A 54 11.51 21.99 27.17
CA THR A 54 11.54 22.38 28.58
C THR A 54 10.48 21.59 29.33
N SER A 55 10.93 20.74 30.23
CA SER A 55 10.11 19.86 31.05
C SER A 55 10.39 20.16 32.51
N ARG A 56 9.39 20.01 33.37
CA ARG A 56 9.48 20.31 34.81
C ARG A 56 8.85 19.20 35.63
N LEU A 57 9.53 18.80 36.69
CA LEU A 57 9.00 17.88 37.68
C LEU A 57 8.71 18.65 38.97
N TYR A 58 7.48 18.56 39.45
CA TYR A 58 7.07 19.07 40.74
C TYR A 58 6.68 17.92 41.66
N ILE A 59 7.07 18.03 42.93
CA ILE A 59 6.65 17.12 44.00
C ILE A 59 6.12 17.99 45.13
N ASP A 60 4.88 17.73 45.55
CA ASP A 60 4.17 18.46 46.61
C ASP A 60 4.18 19.98 46.41
N GLY A 61 3.99 20.40 45.15
CA GLY A 61 3.94 21.81 44.74
C GLY A 61 5.31 22.50 44.58
N THR A 62 6.41 21.81 44.88
CA THR A 62 7.77 22.34 44.72
C THR A 62 8.39 21.85 43.42
N LYS A 63 8.97 22.75 42.62
CA LYS A 63 9.71 22.37 41.41
C LYS A 63 11.04 21.72 41.82
N VAL A 64 11.20 20.44 41.51
CA VAL A 64 12.38 19.64 41.86
C VAL A 64 13.38 19.60 40.72
N LEU A 65 12.91 19.43 39.47
CA LEU A 65 13.77 19.34 38.28
C LEU A 65 13.23 20.19 37.13
N GLU A 66 14.13 20.66 36.26
CA GLU A 66 13.81 21.34 35.00
C GLU A 66 14.86 20.99 33.93
N THR A 67 14.42 20.57 32.75
CA THR A 67 15.31 20.32 31.60
C THR A 67 15.57 21.61 30.83
N ALA A 68 16.74 21.67 30.16
CA ALA A 68 17.07 22.81 29.32
C ALA A 68 16.11 22.96 28.12
N ALA A 69 16.01 24.18 27.59
CA ALA A 69 15.21 24.44 26.40
C ALA A 69 15.78 23.76 25.15
N ARG A 70 14.91 23.51 24.17
CA ARG A 70 15.29 23.00 22.85
C ARG A 70 16.24 24.00 22.16
N PRO A 71 17.31 23.55 21.49
CA PRO A 71 18.25 24.44 20.85
C PRO A 71 17.66 24.94 19.53
N THR A 72 18.27 25.97 18.98
CA THR A 72 17.99 26.44 17.62
C THR A 72 18.71 25.56 16.60
N ASP A 73 18.15 25.47 15.39
CA ASP A 73 18.83 24.82 14.26
C ASP A 73 20.17 25.53 13.98
N SER A 74 21.28 24.80 14.07
CA SER A 74 22.63 25.28 13.82
C SER A 74 23.03 25.20 12.34
N GLY A 75 22.15 24.69 11.47
CA GLY A 75 22.43 24.49 10.06
C GLY A 75 23.44 23.37 9.77
N GLY A 76 23.73 22.51 10.74
CA GLY A 76 24.69 21.40 10.59
C GLY A 76 26.01 21.57 11.33
N HIS A 77 26.23 22.73 11.96
CA HIS A 77 27.52 23.12 12.53
C HIS A 77 27.71 22.73 14.00
N THR A 78 26.77 21.99 14.61
CA THR A 78 26.96 21.49 15.99
C THR A 78 28.07 20.43 15.98
N PRO A 79 29.16 20.59 16.75
CA PRO A 79 30.22 19.58 16.81
C PRO A 79 29.69 18.25 17.36
N LEU A 80 30.10 17.12 16.76
CA LEU A 80 29.71 15.79 17.21
C LEU A 80 30.19 15.51 18.65
N ALA A 81 31.31 16.11 19.05
CA ALA A 81 31.88 16.01 20.39
C ALA A 81 30.96 16.53 21.51
N VAL A 82 29.93 17.32 21.20
CA VAL A 82 28.90 17.69 22.20
C VAL A 82 28.19 16.44 22.76
N GLN A 83 28.13 15.35 22.00
CA GLN A 83 27.54 14.09 22.45
C GLN A 83 28.43 13.30 23.42
N ASP A 84 29.69 13.74 23.63
CA ASP A 84 30.59 13.14 24.61
C ASP A 84 30.31 13.66 26.03
N GLU A 85 29.54 14.74 26.13
CA GLU A 85 28.97 15.24 27.38
C GLU A 85 27.61 14.59 27.61
N TYR A 86 27.61 13.43 28.26
CA TYR A 86 26.40 12.69 28.62
C TYR A 86 26.30 12.44 30.11
N LEU A 87 25.07 12.26 30.58
CA LEU A 87 24.78 11.84 31.94
C LEU A 87 24.96 10.31 32.04
N ASP A 88 25.66 9.85 33.07
CA ASP A 88 25.80 8.43 33.42
C ASP A 88 25.59 8.32 34.94
N LEU A 89 24.53 7.61 35.35
CA LEU A 89 24.14 7.44 36.74
C LEU A 89 24.26 5.99 37.23
N GLY A 90 24.90 5.11 36.46
CA GLY A 90 25.15 3.73 36.87
C GLY A 90 25.05 2.70 35.74
N PRO A 91 25.36 1.42 36.02
CA PRO A 91 25.50 0.37 35.01
C PRO A 91 24.24 0.11 34.16
N GLY A 92 23.04 0.24 34.74
CA GLY A 92 21.75 0.05 34.05
C GLY A 92 21.13 1.34 33.52
N PHE A 93 21.84 2.48 33.56
CA PHE A 93 21.27 3.76 33.20
C PHE A 93 21.00 3.88 31.70
N ARG A 94 19.72 4.00 31.32
CA ARG A 94 19.32 4.26 29.93
C ARG A 94 19.75 5.65 29.47
N PHE A 95 20.65 5.73 28.49
CA PHE A 95 21.10 7.02 27.93
C PHE A 95 20.00 7.74 27.15
N ALA A 96 20.08 9.08 27.12
CA ALA A 96 19.10 9.92 26.44
C ALA A 96 19.10 9.69 24.92
N PRO A 97 17.94 9.40 24.29
CA PRO A 97 17.88 9.30 22.84
C PRO A 97 18.03 10.67 22.18
N PRO A 98 18.35 10.73 20.87
CA PRO A 98 18.59 11.97 20.14
C PRO A 98 17.58 13.09 20.41
N GLY A 99 18.11 14.27 20.76
CA GLY A 99 17.33 15.49 21.02
C GLY A 99 16.72 15.62 22.42
N ASN A 100 16.77 14.56 23.25
CA ASN A 100 16.30 14.59 24.64
C ASN A 100 17.36 15.18 25.58
N ARG A 101 16.90 15.69 26.72
CA ARG A 101 17.72 16.31 27.77
C ARG A 101 17.34 15.74 29.11
N ASP A 102 18.34 15.53 29.94
CA ASP A 102 18.17 15.04 31.30
C ASP A 102 18.39 16.15 32.33
N ALA A 103 17.69 16.03 33.44
CA ALA A 103 17.97 16.71 34.70
C ALA A 103 17.81 15.67 35.82
N TRP A 104 18.67 15.71 36.83
CA TRP A 104 18.60 14.77 37.96
C TRP A 104 18.96 15.46 39.28
N CYS A 105 18.50 14.91 40.40
CA CYS A 105 18.89 15.35 41.73
C CYS A 105 18.76 14.21 42.77
N GLU A 106 19.36 14.40 43.93
CA GLU A 106 18.97 13.64 45.12
C GLU A 106 17.65 14.20 45.68
N PHE A 107 16.80 13.32 46.20
CA PHE A 107 15.51 13.65 46.78
C PHE A 107 15.32 12.87 48.07
N GLU A 108 15.23 13.58 49.20
CA GLU A 108 15.04 13.00 50.51
C GLU A 108 13.58 13.17 50.95
N THR A 109 12.97 12.08 51.41
CA THR A 109 11.59 12.10 51.90
C THR A 109 11.42 11.23 53.15
N ALA A 110 10.48 11.61 54.01
CA ALA A 110 10.01 10.78 55.12
C ALA A 110 9.15 9.58 54.66
N GLY A 111 8.92 9.46 53.34
CA GLY A 111 8.12 8.43 52.72
C GLY A 111 6.62 8.72 52.75
N GLY A 112 5.86 7.96 51.95
CA GLY A 112 4.41 8.07 51.83
C GLY A 112 3.98 8.61 50.47
N GLN A 113 2.74 9.09 50.41
CA GLN A 113 2.15 9.61 49.18
C GLN A 113 2.63 11.03 48.88
N HIS A 114 3.12 11.21 47.67
CA HIS A 114 3.53 12.50 47.13
C HIS A 114 2.69 12.86 45.91
N PHE A 115 2.32 14.13 45.78
CA PHE A 115 1.66 14.62 44.58
C PHE A 115 2.70 15.04 43.54
N VAL A 116 2.85 14.20 42.52
CA VAL A 116 3.84 14.36 41.46
C VAL A 116 3.17 14.99 40.24
N ILE A 117 3.80 16.02 39.67
CA ILE A 117 3.38 16.65 38.41
C ILE A 117 4.58 16.71 37.46
N LEU A 118 4.40 16.17 36.26
CA LEU A 118 5.32 16.33 35.14
C LEU A 118 4.67 17.27 34.11
N GLU A 119 5.34 18.37 33.79
CA GLU A 119 4.93 19.31 32.73
C GLU A 119 5.97 19.34 31.62
N SER A 120 5.54 19.46 30.36
CA SER A 120 6.43 19.60 29.22
C SER A 120 5.83 20.47 28.11
N MET A 121 6.67 21.27 27.47
CA MET A 121 6.30 22.02 26.27
C MET A 121 6.53 21.18 25.01
N LEU A 122 5.45 20.86 24.30
CA LEU A 122 5.49 20.14 23.03
C LEU A 122 5.58 21.10 21.86
N GLY A 123 6.63 20.94 21.05
CA GLY A 123 6.93 21.86 19.96
C GLY A 123 7.47 23.18 20.48
N ASN A 124 7.65 24.13 19.58
CA ASN A 124 8.21 25.44 19.91
C ASN A 124 7.99 26.41 18.76
N ILE A 125 8.01 27.71 19.08
CA ILE A 125 8.02 28.79 18.09
C ILE A 125 9.17 29.73 18.39
N VAL A 126 10.09 29.89 17.44
CA VAL A 126 11.16 30.88 17.48
C VAL A 126 11.04 31.80 16.27
N GLY A 127 10.56 33.02 16.46
CA GLY A 127 10.24 33.93 15.37
C GLY A 127 9.10 33.37 14.49
N LYS A 128 9.41 33.04 13.23
CA LYS A 128 8.45 32.40 12.29
C LYS A 128 8.58 30.86 12.25
N ASN A 129 9.54 30.31 12.99
CA ASN A 129 9.96 28.92 12.86
C ASN A 129 9.18 28.06 13.85
N LYS A 130 8.43 27.08 13.35
CA LYS A 130 7.67 26.13 14.16
C LYS A 130 8.40 24.79 14.20
N GLN A 131 8.81 24.33 15.38
CA GLN A 131 9.43 23.02 15.58
C GLN A 131 8.35 21.93 15.78
N ARG A 132 8.69 20.65 15.56
CA ARG A 132 7.72 19.56 15.64
C ARG A 132 7.14 19.37 17.06
N PRO A 133 5.80 19.24 17.22
CA PRO A 133 5.13 19.07 18.51
C PRO A 133 5.16 17.61 18.95
N GLU A 134 6.33 17.14 19.38
CA GLU A 134 6.55 15.75 19.80
C GLU A 134 7.21 15.65 21.19
N LEU A 135 6.90 14.55 21.89
CA LEU A 135 7.39 14.25 23.24
C LEU A 135 8.88 13.87 23.25
N GLY A 136 9.33 13.10 22.26
CA GLY A 136 10.57 12.33 22.41
C GLY A 136 10.38 11.30 23.51
N GLU A 137 11.35 11.15 24.40
CA GLU A 137 11.24 10.29 25.58
C GLU A 137 11.00 11.20 26.81
N THR A 138 9.75 11.52 27.12
CA THR A 138 9.40 12.38 28.25
C THR A 138 9.09 11.52 29.48
N VAL A 139 10.01 11.51 30.45
CA VAL A 139 10.01 10.54 31.56
C VAL A 139 10.27 11.23 32.89
N ALA A 140 9.63 10.74 33.96
CA ALA A 140 10.09 10.93 35.33
C ALA A 140 10.37 9.56 35.96
N ALA A 141 11.62 9.35 36.42
CA ALA A 141 12.10 8.08 36.95
C ALA A 141 12.76 8.26 38.32
N ILE A 142 12.85 7.17 39.08
CA ILE A 142 13.43 7.11 40.42
C ILE A 142 14.41 5.94 40.53
N SER A 143 15.52 6.18 41.23
CA SER A 143 16.41 5.15 41.75
C SER A 143 16.37 5.21 43.27
N LEU A 144 16.00 4.10 43.90
CA LEU A 144 15.80 4.01 45.34
C LEU A 144 17.14 4.05 46.09
N GLU A 145 17.08 4.40 47.37
CA GLU A 145 18.28 4.50 48.20
C GLU A 145 19.00 3.14 48.25
N GLY A 146 20.29 3.11 47.92
CA GLY A 146 21.10 1.90 47.89
C GLY A 146 20.95 1.03 46.65
N SER A 147 20.21 1.45 45.62
CA SER A 147 20.12 0.79 44.32
C SER A 147 20.74 1.65 43.21
N ASP A 148 21.27 1.00 42.18
CA ASP A 148 21.69 1.62 40.91
C ASP A 148 20.68 1.44 39.78
N ASP A 149 19.59 0.73 40.06
CA ASP A 149 18.51 0.48 39.12
C ASP A 149 17.57 1.68 39.09
N TRP A 150 17.00 1.91 37.92
CA TRP A 150 16.05 2.98 37.67
C TRP A 150 14.69 2.38 37.32
N SER A 151 13.63 3.00 37.80
CA SER A 151 12.26 2.65 37.43
C SER A 151 11.43 3.90 37.16
N LEU A 152 10.44 3.79 36.29
CA LEU A 152 9.50 4.89 36.07
C LEU A 152 8.71 5.17 37.34
N LEU A 153 8.54 6.45 37.70
CA LEU A 153 7.56 6.82 38.72
C LEU A 153 6.20 6.34 38.23
N SER A 154 5.46 5.65 39.09
CA SER A 154 4.18 5.04 38.73
C SER A 154 3.16 5.21 39.85
N PRO A 155 1.91 5.63 39.56
CA PRO A 155 0.84 5.51 40.53
C PRO A 155 0.48 4.04 40.80
N GLY A 156 0.20 3.70 42.06
CA GLY A 156 -0.18 2.35 42.45
C GLY A 156 1.00 1.37 42.50
N ASP A 157 0.75 0.11 42.11
CA ASP A 157 1.70 -1.01 42.26
C ASP A 157 2.48 -1.34 40.96
N ARG A 158 2.28 -0.58 39.88
CA ARG A 158 2.96 -0.81 38.60
C ARG A 158 4.45 -0.54 38.77
N HIS A 159 5.27 -1.49 38.30
CA HIS A 159 6.72 -1.34 38.25
C HIS A 159 7.19 -1.50 36.80
N VAL A 160 8.00 -0.55 36.35
CA VAL A 160 8.60 -0.54 35.01
C VAL A 160 10.06 -0.19 35.16
N ASP A 161 10.93 -1.16 34.87
CA ASP A 161 12.37 -0.95 34.82
C ASP A 161 12.69 0.07 33.71
N TYR A 162 13.55 1.04 34.04
CA TYR A 162 13.96 2.10 33.14
C TYR A 162 15.42 1.93 32.70
N ASP A 163 15.66 0.79 32.06
CA ASP A 163 16.83 0.46 31.26
C ASP A 163 16.41 0.28 29.78
N ASP A 164 17.32 -0.18 28.91
CA ASP A 164 17.02 -0.34 27.49
C ASP A 164 15.97 -1.43 27.20
N ASP A 165 16.03 -2.56 27.90
CA ASP A 165 15.14 -3.70 27.68
C ASP A 165 13.75 -3.45 28.29
N GLY A 166 13.70 -2.93 29.52
CA GLY A 166 12.49 -2.54 30.23
C GLY A 166 11.73 -1.44 29.51
N TRP A 167 12.43 -0.41 29.00
CA TRP A 167 11.81 0.62 28.17
C TRP A 167 11.26 0.05 26.85
N ALA A 168 12.01 -0.80 26.15
CA ALA A 168 11.55 -1.40 24.90
C ALA A 168 10.29 -2.26 25.10
N ALA A 169 10.24 -3.05 26.18
CA ALA A 169 9.07 -3.84 26.55
C ALA A 169 7.87 -2.95 26.90
N TYR A 170 8.08 -1.91 27.71
CA TYR A 170 7.05 -0.93 28.07
C TYR A 170 6.52 -0.19 26.83
N GLU A 171 7.39 0.30 25.95
CA GLU A 171 7.01 0.99 24.73
C GLU A 171 6.17 0.07 23.81
N ALA A 172 6.59 -1.18 23.62
CA ALA A 172 5.84 -2.15 22.82
C ALA A 172 4.45 -2.47 23.41
N GLU A 173 4.34 -2.55 24.74
CA GLU A 173 3.06 -2.69 25.43
C GLU A 173 2.17 -1.45 25.25
N ARG A 174 2.71 -0.26 25.53
CA ARG A 174 1.99 1.01 25.46
C ARG A 174 1.58 1.39 24.04
N ARG A 175 2.37 1.06 23.02
CA ARG A 175 1.96 1.26 21.61
C ARG A 175 0.70 0.48 21.26
N ARG A 176 0.58 -0.78 21.70
CA ARG A 176 -0.64 -1.57 21.50
C ARG A 176 -1.84 -0.94 22.21
N TRP A 177 -1.63 -0.46 23.44
CA TRP A 177 -2.68 0.27 24.16
C TRP A 177 -3.08 1.58 23.46
N LEU A 178 -2.12 2.35 22.94
CA LEU A 178 -2.39 3.56 22.16
C LEU A 178 -3.17 3.24 20.88
N ASP A 179 -2.83 2.14 20.19
CA ASP A 179 -3.57 1.68 19.01
C ASP A 179 -5.05 1.43 19.36
N ASP A 180 -5.34 0.78 20.49
CA ASP A 180 -6.71 0.55 20.98
C ASP A 180 -7.43 1.86 21.33
N VAL A 181 -6.78 2.76 22.06
CA VAL A 181 -7.33 4.08 22.43
C VAL A 181 -7.66 4.89 21.19
N ASN A 182 -6.74 4.90 20.22
CA ASN A 182 -6.91 5.61 18.96
C ASN A 182 -8.05 4.99 18.13
N ALA A 183 -8.15 3.66 18.07
CA ALA A 183 -9.24 2.97 17.38
C ALA A 183 -10.61 3.31 18.00
N GLN A 184 -10.71 3.31 19.33
CA GLN A 184 -11.95 3.70 20.04
C GLN A 184 -12.31 5.17 19.78
N ALA A 185 -11.34 6.07 19.79
CA ALA A 185 -11.57 7.49 19.50
C ALA A 185 -12.10 7.71 18.06
N ARG A 186 -11.48 7.05 17.06
CA ARG A 186 -11.97 7.10 15.67
C ARG A 186 -13.37 6.53 15.53
N ALA A 187 -13.65 5.39 16.17
CA ALA A 187 -14.96 4.75 16.14
C ALA A 187 -16.04 5.65 16.75
N ALA A 188 -15.77 6.29 17.89
CA ALA A 188 -16.70 7.22 18.53
C ALA A 188 -17.01 8.45 17.66
N CYS A 189 -16.00 9.01 16.98
CA CYS A 189 -16.20 10.09 16.02
C CYS A 189 -17.06 9.64 14.84
N ARG A 190 -16.79 8.45 14.27
CA ARG A 190 -17.61 7.91 13.17
C ARG A 190 -19.06 7.66 13.56
N GLU A 191 -19.30 7.13 14.75
CA GLU A 191 -20.65 6.88 15.26
C GLU A 191 -21.48 8.17 15.33
N ALA A 192 -20.85 9.30 15.65
CA ALA A 192 -21.52 10.61 15.65
C ALA A 192 -22.00 11.07 14.26
N HIS A 193 -21.47 10.47 13.17
CA HIS A 193 -21.89 10.71 11.79
C HIS A 193 -22.70 9.52 11.20
N ALA A 194 -23.13 8.57 12.03
CA ALA A 194 -23.84 7.37 11.57
C ALA A 194 -25.13 7.71 10.81
N ASP A 195 -25.87 8.75 11.20
CA ASP A 195 -27.12 9.16 10.54
C ASP A 195 -26.91 9.52 9.05
N TYR A 196 -25.86 10.29 8.75
CA TYR A 196 -25.50 10.63 7.36
C TYR A 196 -25.20 9.37 6.55
N TRP A 197 -24.39 8.46 7.10
CA TRP A 197 -24.04 7.22 6.41
C TRP A 197 -25.22 6.26 6.29
N ASN A 198 -26.11 6.19 7.28
CA ASN A 198 -27.34 5.38 7.24
C ASN A 198 -28.30 5.88 6.15
N ASN A 199 -28.38 7.21 5.95
CA ASN A 199 -29.14 7.79 4.83
C ASN A 199 -28.53 7.37 3.49
N ARG A 200 -27.19 7.43 3.35
CA ARG A 200 -26.48 6.93 2.17
C ARG A 200 -26.73 5.44 1.92
N ARG A 201 -26.75 4.59 2.96
CA ARG A 201 -27.11 3.16 2.84
C ARG A 201 -28.55 2.97 2.38
N SER A 202 -29.47 3.74 2.92
CA SER A 202 -30.89 3.68 2.55
C SER A 202 -31.10 4.08 1.08
N ALA A 203 -30.39 5.11 0.61
CA ALA A 203 -30.42 5.51 -0.80
C ALA A 203 -29.84 4.43 -1.72
N ALA A 204 -28.73 3.79 -1.32
CA ALA A 204 -28.16 2.67 -2.05
C ALA A 204 -29.10 1.45 -2.13
N ALA A 205 -29.78 1.10 -1.04
CA ALA A 205 -30.77 0.03 -1.01
C ALA A 205 -31.96 0.33 -1.95
N LYS A 206 -32.52 1.55 -1.91
CA LYS A 206 -33.59 1.98 -2.81
C LYS A 206 -33.16 1.94 -4.28
N TRP A 207 -31.93 2.35 -4.57
CA TRP A 207 -31.39 2.26 -5.93
C TRP A 207 -31.28 0.80 -6.39
N LEU A 208 -30.76 -0.10 -5.55
CA LEU A 208 -30.69 -1.54 -5.85
C LEU A 208 -32.07 -2.16 -6.12
N GLU A 209 -33.11 -1.72 -5.40
CA GLU A 209 -34.51 -2.16 -5.65
C GLU A 209 -35.06 -1.62 -6.98
N SER A 210 -34.55 -0.48 -7.46
CA SER A 210 -35.02 0.17 -8.69
C SER A 210 -34.37 -0.38 -9.98
N VAL A 211 -33.20 -1.00 -9.88
CA VAL A 211 -32.47 -1.55 -11.02
C VAL A 211 -32.82 -3.01 -11.27
N GLU A 212 -32.75 -3.43 -12.53
CA GLU A 212 -32.99 -4.83 -12.90
C GLU A 212 -31.93 -5.75 -12.24
N PRO A 213 -32.35 -6.79 -11.50
CA PRO A 213 -31.42 -7.73 -10.88
C PRO A 213 -30.59 -8.49 -11.92
N VAL A 214 -29.29 -8.62 -11.70
CA VAL A 214 -28.43 -9.48 -12.53
C VAL A 214 -28.70 -10.94 -12.18
N VAL A 215 -29.22 -11.70 -13.14
CA VAL A 215 -29.54 -13.13 -12.98
C VAL A 215 -28.26 -13.96 -12.98
N VAL A 216 -28.08 -14.80 -11.96
CA VAL A 216 -26.99 -15.78 -11.93
C VAL A 216 -27.34 -16.92 -12.90
N PRO A 217 -26.47 -17.23 -13.88
CA PRO A 217 -26.76 -18.28 -14.86
C PRO A 217 -26.84 -19.66 -14.21
N ALA A 218 -27.56 -20.57 -14.87
CA ALA A 218 -27.54 -21.98 -14.49
C ALA A 218 -26.12 -22.55 -14.69
N LEU A 219 -25.69 -23.42 -13.78
CA LEU A 219 -24.37 -24.05 -13.89
C LEU A 219 -24.38 -25.02 -15.08
N PRO A 220 -23.49 -24.86 -16.08
CA PRO A 220 -23.37 -25.82 -17.18
C PRO A 220 -22.94 -27.21 -16.68
N ASP A 221 -23.38 -28.27 -17.36
CA ASP A 221 -23.06 -29.65 -17.00
C ASP A 221 -21.54 -29.89 -16.95
N GLY A 222 -21.09 -30.56 -15.89
CA GLY A 222 -19.68 -30.93 -15.70
C GLY A 222 -18.79 -29.86 -15.04
N TYR A 223 -19.32 -28.68 -14.70
CA TYR A 223 -18.58 -27.63 -13.99
C TYR A 223 -18.79 -27.70 -12.47
N PRO A 224 -17.73 -27.52 -11.66
CA PRO A 224 -17.86 -27.37 -10.21
C PRO A 224 -18.24 -25.92 -9.85
N ALA A 225 -18.94 -25.75 -8.73
CA ALA A 225 -19.26 -24.43 -8.18
C ALA A 225 -19.27 -24.45 -6.64
N HIS A 226 -18.72 -23.40 -6.04
CA HIS A 226 -18.88 -23.10 -4.62
C HIS A 226 -19.84 -21.92 -4.40
N ASN A 227 -19.82 -20.93 -5.29
CA ASN A 227 -20.70 -19.77 -5.23
C ASN A 227 -21.06 -19.23 -6.62
N ALA A 228 -21.83 -18.14 -6.66
CA ALA A 228 -22.34 -17.56 -7.91
C ALA A 228 -21.24 -17.13 -8.91
N ILE A 229 -20.03 -16.80 -8.46
CA ILE A 229 -18.92 -16.43 -9.35
C ILE A 229 -18.60 -17.60 -10.30
N ASP A 230 -18.62 -18.82 -9.78
CA ASP A 230 -18.30 -20.02 -10.56
C ASP A 230 -19.35 -20.28 -11.65
N HIS A 231 -20.61 -19.91 -11.41
CA HIS A 231 -21.67 -20.01 -12.41
C HIS A 231 -21.42 -19.07 -13.59
N PHE A 232 -21.09 -17.80 -13.33
CA PHE A 232 -20.78 -16.84 -14.40
C PHE A 232 -19.53 -17.24 -15.19
N ILE A 233 -18.49 -17.74 -14.51
CA ILE A 233 -17.26 -18.20 -15.17
C ILE A 233 -17.56 -19.44 -16.04
N ALA A 234 -18.28 -20.43 -15.49
CA ALA A 234 -18.61 -21.65 -16.23
C ALA A 234 -19.49 -21.37 -17.45
N ASP A 235 -20.51 -20.53 -17.30
CA ASP A 235 -21.36 -20.09 -18.42
C ASP A 235 -20.54 -19.41 -19.51
N ARG A 236 -19.62 -18.51 -19.12
CA ARG A 236 -18.75 -17.82 -20.09
C ARG A 236 -17.80 -18.78 -20.81
N ILE A 237 -17.21 -19.74 -20.09
CA ILE A 237 -16.36 -20.77 -20.71
C ILE A 237 -17.17 -21.59 -21.73
N ALA A 238 -18.37 -22.06 -21.36
CA ALA A 238 -19.23 -22.85 -22.24
C ALA A 238 -19.65 -22.06 -23.50
N ALA A 239 -20.00 -20.78 -23.35
CA ALA A 239 -20.35 -19.90 -24.46
C ALA A 239 -19.16 -19.70 -25.43
N VAL A 240 -17.98 -19.33 -24.90
CA VAL A 240 -16.79 -19.08 -25.73
C VAL A 240 -16.27 -20.38 -26.37
N ALA A 241 -16.36 -21.52 -25.68
CA ALA A 241 -16.01 -22.82 -26.26
C ALA A 241 -16.87 -23.15 -27.48
N LYS A 242 -18.18 -22.89 -27.41
CA LYS A 242 -19.10 -23.07 -28.53
C LYS A 242 -18.78 -22.13 -29.70
N GLU A 243 -18.54 -20.85 -29.42
CA GLU A 243 -18.15 -19.85 -30.44
C GLU A 243 -16.81 -20.21 -31.10
N SER A 244 -15.82 -20.63 -30.30
CA SER A 244 -14.50 -21.04 -30.78
C SER A 244 -14.58 -22.27 -31.68
N ALA A 245 -15.35 -23.30 -31.29
CA ALA A 245 -15.58 -24.48 -32.12
C ALA A 245 -16.24 -24.12 -33.47
N GLN A 246 -17.22 -23.21 -33.46
CA GLN A 246 -17.84 -22.70 -34.68
C GLN A 246 -16.82 -21.96 -35.56
N ASN A 247 -16.01 -21.07 -34.97
CA ASN A 247 -14.99 -20.29 -35.67
C ASN A 247 -13.86 -21.18 -36.25
N GLN A 248 -13.48 -22.26 -35.56
CA GLN A 248 -12.48 -23.23 -36.04
C GLN A 248 -13.03 -24.15 -37.14
N SER A 249 -14.31 -24.50 -37.08
CA SER A 249 -14.97 -25.32 -38.10
C SER A 249 -15.30 -24.55 -39.39
N SER A 250 -15.29 -23.22 -39.32
CA SER A 250 -15.50 -22.32 -40.45
C SER A 250 -14.27 -22.28 -41.35
N ASP A 251 -14.49 -22.18 -42.66
CA ASP A 251 -13.44 -21.89 -43.64
C ASP A 251 -12.84 -20.48 -43.46
N ILE A 252 -13.62 -19.56 -42.85
CA ILE A 252 -13.21 -18.21 -42.50
C ILE A 252 -13.10 -18.09 -40.98
N ASN A 253 -11.90 -17.83 -40.50
CA ASN A 253 -11.59 -17.66 -39.09
C ASN A 253 -11.46 -16.18 -38.76
N TYR A 254 -12.19 -15.70 -37.75
CA TYR A 254 -12.20 -14.29 -37.39
C TYR A 254 -10.81 -13.75 -37.03
N HIS A 255 -10.07 -14.38 -36.12
CA HIS A 255 -8.77 -13.87 -35.65
C HIS A 255 -7.68 -13.95 -36.71
N ARG A 256 -7.74 -14.97 -37.58
CA ARG A 256 -6.76 -15.16 -38.68
C ARG A 256 -7.07 -14.28 -39.89
N ASP A 257 -8.33 -14.19 -40.30
CA ASP A 257 -8.71 -13.64 -41.61
C ASP A 257 -9.38 -12.26 -41.50
N ILE A 258 -10.30 -12.07 -40.54
CA ILE A 258 -11.14 -10.86 -40.48
C ILE A 258 -10.51 -9.77 -39.62
N ARG A 259 -10.00 -10.11 -38.43
CA ARG A 259 -9.41 -9.15 -37.51
C ARG A 259 -8.24 -8.37 -38.13
N PRO A 260 -7.27 -8.97 -38.83
CA PRO A 260 -6.20 -8.21 -39.47
C PRO A 260 -6.71 -7.22 -40.51
N LEU A 261 -7.79 -7.57 -41.23
CA LEU A 261 -8.43 -6.68 -42.19
C LEU A 261 -9.07 -5.47 -41.49
N LEU A 262 -9.83 -5.70 -40.40
CA LEU A 262 -10.45 -4.63 -39.63
C LEU A 262 -9.38 -3.72 -38.96
N GLU A 263 -8.31 -4.30 -38.43
CA GLU A 263 -7.17 -3.56 -37.87
C GLU A 263 -6.51 -2.66 -38.91
N ALA A 264 -6.29 -3.18 -40.12
CA ALA A 264 -5.61 -2.44 -41.18
C ALA A 264 -6.49 -1.36 -41.84
N ARG A 265 -7.82 -1.54 -41.88
CA ARG A 265 -8.71 -0.70 -42.71
C ARG A 265 -9.76 0.09 -41.94
N CYS A 266 -10.10 -0.31 -40.72
CA CYS A 266 -11.24 0.24 -39.98
C CYS A 266 -10.82 0.88 -38.64
N TYR A 267 -9.88 0.28 -37.92
CA TYR A 267 -9.60 0.66 -36.52
C TYR A 267 -9.05 2.08 -36.36
N ASP A 268 -8.33 2.63 -37.34
CA ASP A 268 -7.84 4.01 -37.30
C ASP A 268 -8.93 5.04 -37.03
N CYS A 269 -10.15 4.80 -37.52
CA CYS A 269 -11.30 5.70 -37.32
C CYS A 269 -12.39 5.11 -36.43
N HIS A 270 -12.51 3.78 -36.32
CA HIS A 270 -13.64 3.10 -35.67
C HIS A 270 -13.23 2.28 -34.44
N GLN A 271 -12.27 2.78 -33.64
CA GLN A 271 -11.87 2.17 -32.37
C GLN A 271 -11.90 3.18 -31.20
N GLY A 272 -12.13 2.67 -29.99
CA GLY A 272 -12.08 3.45 -28.76
C GLY A 272 -13.16 4.54 -28.61
N GLY A 273 -12.98 5.43 -27.63
CA GLY A 273 -14.02 6.38 -27.20
C GLY A 273 -14.34 7.53 -28.16
N LYS A 274 -13.49 7.80 -29.16
CA LYS A 274 -13.69 8.87 -30.17
C LYS A 274 -13.91 8.32 -31.58
N ALA A 275 -14.51 7.14 -31.67
CA ALA A 275 -14.78 6.49 -32.95
C ALA A 275 -15.71 7.34 -33.85
N ALA A 276 -15.40 7.41 -35.15
CA ALA A 276 -16.12 8.22 -36.12
C ALA A 276 -17.58 7.75 -36.27
N GLY A 277 -18.52 8.70 -36.24
CA GLY A 277 -19.96 8.43 -36.28
C GLY A 277 -20.46 7.59 -35.09
N GLY A 278 -19.72 7.57 -33.97
CA GLY A 278 -20.02 6.74 -32.81
C GLY A 278 -19.89 5.23 -33.04
N LEU A 279 -19.42 4.80 -34.22
CA LEU A 279 -19.35 3.39 -34.60
C LEU A 279 -18.01 2.76 -34.21
N ARG A 280 -18.06 1.76 -33.32
CA ARG A 280 -16.91 0.91 -33.00
C ARG A 280 -16.96 -0.42 -33.74
N ILE A 281 -15.88 -0.74 -34.45
CA ILE A 281 -15.67 -1.98 -35.21
C ILE A 281 -14.62 -2.89 -34.51
N ASP A 282 -13.98 -2.39 -33.45
CA ASP A 282 -13.07 -3.16 -32.60
C ASP A 282 -13.80 -3.97 -31.51
N ASP A 283 -15.10 -3.76 -31.35
CA ASP A 283 -15.95 -4.46 -30.39
C ASP A 283 -17.20 -5.03 -31.07
N ARG A 284 -17.44 -6.33 -30.87
CA ARG A 284 -18.56 -7.04 -31.47
C ARG A 284 -19.90 -6.42 -31.10
N SER A 285 -20.14 -6.16 -29.80
CA SER A 285 -21.44 -5.66 -29.35
C SER A 285 -21.78 -4.31 -29.96
N SER A 286 -20.77 -3.45 -30.11
CA SER A 286 -20.87 -2.14 -30.73
C SER A 286 -21.11 -2.24 -32.23
N ALA A 287 -20.39 -3.12 -32.94
CA ALA A 287 -20.59 -3.33 -34.37
C ALA A 287 -21.99 -3.88 -34.71
N LEU A 288 -22.55 -4.72 -33.84
CA LEU A 288 -23.92 -5.22 -33.96
C LEU A 288 -25.00 -4.19 -33.58
N SER A 289 -24.66 -3.21 -32.74
CA SER A 289 -25.59 -2.14 -32.35
C SER A 289 -25.61 -0.99 -33.37
N GLY A 290 -24.47 -0.71 -33.98
CA GLY A 290 -24.33 0.36 -34.97
C GLY A 290 -23.80 1.68 -34.41
N GLY A 291 -23.59 2.63 -35.32
CA GLY A 291 -23.24 4.02 -35.00
C GLY A 291 -24.47 4.94 -34.93
N GLU A 292 -24.23 6.24 -35.01
CA GLU A 292 -25.25 7.28 -34.84
C GLU A 292 -26.30 7.31 -35.98
N SER A 293 -25.95 6.87 -37.19
CA SER A 293 -26.74 7.16 -38.40
C SER A 293 -27.23 5.95 -39.20
N ASP A 294 -26.49 4.83 -39.22
CA ASP A 294 -26.72 3.77 -40.21
C ASP A 294 -27.31 2.47 -39.63
N GLY A 295 -27.62 2.44 -38.33
CA GLY A 295 -28.00 1.21 -37.64
C GLY A 295 -26.83 0.22 -37.54
N PRO A 296 -27.10 -1.08 -37.29
CA PRO A 296 -26.09 -2.13 -37.14
C PRO A 296 -25.08 -2.14 -38.29
N ALA A 297 -23.79 -2.05 -37.97
CA ALA A 297 -22.76 -2.15 -39.00
C ALA A 297 -22.68 -3.57 -39.58
N ILE A 298 -22.93 -4.57 -38.74
CA ILE A 298 -22.93 -5.98 -39.12
C ILE A 298 -24.23 -6.62 -38.63
N ILE A 299 -24.94 -7.29 -39.55
CA ILE A 299 -26.09 -8.13 -39.24
C ILE A 299 -25.70 -9.58 -39.60
N PRO A 300 -25.46 -10.44 -38.60
CA PRO A 300 -25.09 -11.84 -38.83
C PRO A 300 -26.06 -12.55 -39.79
N GLY A 301 -25.53 -13.02 -40.92
CA GLY A 301 -26.30 -13.74 -41.95
C GLY A 301 -27.04 -12.86 -42.96
N ASP A 302 -27.05 -11.53 -42.79
CA ASP A 302 -27.74 -10.60 -43.68
C ASP A 302 -26.77 -9.55 -44.23
N VAL A 303 -26.22 -9.88 -45.40
CA VAL A 303 -25.23 -9.08 -46.12
C VAL A 303 -25.84 -7.76 -46.59
N ASP A 304 -27.05 -7.81 -47.16
CA ASP A 304 -27.67 -6.68 -47.86
C ASP A 304 -28.01 -5.52 -46.89
N HIS A 305 -28.34 -5.85 -45.64
CA HIS A 305 -28.66 -4.88 -44.60
C HIS A 305 -27.47 -4.57 -43.66
N SER A 306 -26.30 -5.19 -43.87
CA SER A 306 -25.10 -4.85 -43.10
C SER A 306 -24.47 -3.57 -43.63
N ALA A 307 -24.59 -2.47 -42.88
CA ALA A 307 -24.13 -1.14 -43.31
C ALA A 307 -22.62 -1.09 -43.63
N ILE A 308 -21.80 -1.95 -43.02
CA ILE A 308 -20.36 -2.01 -43.33
C ILE A 308 -20.09 -2.30 -44.81
N LEU A 309 -20.86 -3.20 -45.43
CA LEU A 309 -20.68 -3.53 -46.85
C LEU A 309 -21.26 -2.44 -47.75
N GLN A 310 -22.36 -1.81 -47.36
CA GLN A 310 -22.92 -0.66 -48.08
C GLN A 310 -21.93 0.50 -48.14
N ARG A 311 -21.24 0.77 -47.03
CA ARG A 311 -20.21 1.81 -46.92
C ARG A 311 -18.95 1.47 -47.70
N VAL A 312 -18.46 0.23 -47.62
CA VAL A 312 -17.24 -0.19 -48.35
C VAL A 312 -17.48 -0.26 -49.87
N LEU A 313 -18.69 -0.59 -50.30
CA LEU A 313 -19.06 -0.69 -51.73
C LEU A 313 -19.58 0.63 -52.33
N SER A 314 -19.73 1.70 -51.53
CA SER A 314 -20.29 2.96 -52.03
C SER A 314 -19.40 3.60 -53.10
N GLU A 315 -20.04 4.15 -54.14
CA GLU A 315 -19.38 4.98 -55.15
C GLU A 315 -19.37 6.47 -54.77
N ASP A 316 -20.16 6.86 -53.77
CA ASP A 316 -20.21 8.23 -53.24
C ASP A 316 -18.95 8.51 -52.40
N GLU A 317 -18.17 9.50 -52.82
CA GLU A 317 -16.92 9.90 -52.18
C GLU A 317 -17.11 10.34 -50.72
N ASP A 318 -18.28 10.87 -50.36
CA ASP A 318 -18.59 11.31 -49.00
C ASP A 318 -19.12 10.18 -48.11
N ALA A 319 -19.55 9.05 -48.70
CA ALA A 319 -20.12 7.92 -47.97
C ALA A 319 -19.21 6.67 -47.95
N VAL A 320 -18.26 6.56 -48.87
CA VAL A 320 -17.39 5.39 -49.02
C VAL A 320 -16.38 5.26 -47.88
N MET A 321 -16.17 4.03 -47.42
CA MET A 321 -15.20 3.70 -46.37
C MET A 321 -14.09 2.76 -46.90
N PRO A 322 -12.81 2.98 -46.53
CA PRO A 322 -12.30 4.09 -45.72
C PRO A 322 -12.24 5.41 -46.54
N PRO A 323 -12.47 6.58 -45.90
CA PRO A 323 -12.54 7.87 -46.60
C PRO A 323 -11.16 8.40 -47.01
N ARG A 324 -10.09 7.84 -46.43
CA ARG A 324 -8.69 8.14 -46.72
C ARG A 324 -7.89 6.84 -46.65
N GLY A 325 -6.91 6.69 -47.54
CA GLY A 325 -6.10 5.46 -47.66
C GLY A 325 -6.54 4.57 -48.82
N ASP A 326 -5.93 3.40 -48.94
CA ASP A 326 -6.29 2.44 -50.00
C ASP A 326 -7.65 1.82 -49.71
N ARG A 327 -8.48 1.70 -50.75
CA ARG A 327 -9.76 0.97 -50.69
C ARG A 327 -9.51 -0.51 -50.42
N LEU A 328 -10.51 -1.18 -49.84
CA LEU A 328 -10.50 -2.64 -49.72
C LEU A 328 -10.40 -3.26 -51.12
N THR A 329 -9.60 -4.32 -51.24
CA THR A 329 -9.50 -5.06 -52.50
C THR A 329 -10.77 -5.87 -52.73
N ALA A 330 -10.99 -6.34 -53.96
CA ALA A 330 -12.13 -7.22 -54.26
C ALA A 330 -12.12 -8.49 -53.37
N ASP A 331 -10.94 -9.02 -53.06
CA ASP A 331 -10.76 -10.17 -52.18
C ASP A 331 -11.10 -9.84 -50.72
N ASP A 332 -10.74 -8.65 -50.23
CA ASP A 332 -11.10 -8.19 -48.87
C ASP A 332 -12.62 -8.03 -48.71
N VAL A 333 -13.27 -7.46 -49.74
CA VAL A 333 -14.73 -7.30 -49.77
C VAL A 333 -15.43 -8.65 -49.84
N ASP A 334 -14.94 -9.57 -50.68
CA ASP A 334 -15.46 -10.94 -50.75
C ASP A 334 -15.30 -11.68 -49.41
N LEU A 335 -14.15 -11.49 -48.73
CA LEU A 335 -13.89 -12.08 -47.43
C LEU A 335 -14.88 -11.59 -46.37
N LEU A 336 -15.14 -10.27 -46.28
CA LEU A 336 -16.15 -9.71 -45.38
C LEU A 336 -17.56 -10.21 -45.73
N ASN A 337 -17.91 -10.22 -47.01
CA ASN A 337 -19.20 -10.71 -47.50
C ASN A 337 -19.44 -12.18 -47.12
N ARG A 338 -18.47 -13.06 -47.38
CA ARG A 338 -18.57 -14.48 -47.03
C ARG A 338 -18.60 -14.70 -45.51
N TRP A 339 -17.90 -13.90 -44.73
CA TRP A 339 -17.95 -13.99 -43.27
C TRP A 339 -19.31 -13.57 -42.72
N ILE A 340 -19.87 -12.45 -43.19
CA ILE A 340 -21.20 -11.97 -42.76
C ILE A 340 -22.29 -12.96 -43.15
N SER A 341 -22.32 -13.42 -44.40
CA SER A 341 -23.30 -14.40 -44.87
C SER A 341 -23.27 -15.73 -44.09
N LYS A 342 -22.11 -16.10 -43.53
CA LYS A 342 -21.96 -17.27 -42.65
C LYS A 342 -22.26 -17.00 -41.17
N GLY A 343 -22.89 -15.88 -40.86
CA GLY A 343 -23.33 -15.54 -39.51
C GLY A 343 -22.31 -14.77 -38.69
N ALA A 344 -21.26 -14.21 -39.31
CA ALA A 344 -20.29 -13.33 -38.66
C ALA A 344 -19.78 -13.88 -37.30
N VAL A 345 -19.35 -15.14 -37.29
CA VAL A 345 -18.83 -15.77 -36.05
C VAL A 345 -17.61 -14.96 -35.60
N TRP A 346 -17.71 -14.38 -34.40
CA TRP A 346 -16.76 -13.44 -33.84
C TRP A 346 -16.53 -13.78 -32.36
N PRO A 347 -15.69 -14.78 -32.05
CA PRO A 347 -15.34 -15.09 -30.67
C PRO A 347 -14.60 -13.91 -30.05
N GLN A 348 -14.98 -13.50 -28.83
CA GLN A 348 -14.32 -12.37 -28.15
C GLN A 348 -12.84 -12.65 -27.88
N PHE A 349 -12.48 -13.90 -27.58
CA PHE A 349 -11.13 -14.32 -27.24
C PHE A 349 -10.60 -15.33 -28.24
N ASP A 350 -9.29 -15.27 -28.48
CA ASP A 350 -8.56 -16.31 -29.20
C ASP A 350 -7.96 -17.27 -28.17
N VAL A 351 -8.73 -18.28 -27.78
CA VAL A 351 -8.35 -19.27 -26.75
C VAL A 351 -8.66 -20.67 -27.24
N ASP A 352 -7.75 -21.59 -26.96
CA ASP A 352 -7.80 -23.01 -27.34
C ASP A 352 -7.92 -23.94 -26.11
N HIS A 353 -7.65 -23.44 -24.91
CA HIS A 353 -7.80 -24.18 -23.65
C HIS A 353 -9.03 -23.74 -22.84
N PHE A 354 -9.93 -24.68 -22.59
CA PHE A 354 -11.21 -24.48 -21.89
C PHE A 354 -11.36 -25.34 -20.62
N GLU A 355 -10.43 -26.26 -20.38
CA GLU A 355 -10.52 -27.20 -19.26
C GLU A 355 -10.12 -26.53 -17.95
N LEU A 356 -10.86 -26.84 -16.88
CA LEU A 356 -10.59 -26.29 -15.56
C LEU A 356 -9.49 -27.10 -14.87
N ASN A 357 -8.49 -26.40 -14.35
CA ASN A 357 -7.57 -27.03 -13.40
C ASN A 357 -8.31 -27.43 -12.11
N PRO A 358 -7.93 -28.57 -11.49
CA PRO A 358 -8.48 -28.98 -10.21
C PRO A 358 -8.11 -27.96 -9.12
N PRO A 359 -8.78 -27.95 -7.95
CA PRO A 359 -8.34 -27.15 -6.81
C PRO A 359 -6.87 -27.41 -6.45
N ALA A 360 -6.15 -26.36 -6.05
CA ALA A 360 -4.81 -26.45 -5.51
C ALA A 360 -4.80 -27.37 -4.27
N ASP A 361 -3.66 -27.98 -3.94
CA ASP A 361 -3.50 -28.63 -2.65
C ASP A 361 -3.62 -27.63 -1.49
N ASP A 362 -3.78 -28.15 -0.28
CA ASP A 362 -4.09 -27.35 0.89
C ASP A 362 -2.95 -26.40 1.32
N LEU A 363 -1.70 -26.79 1.13
CA LEU A 363 -0.56 -25.94 1.50
C LEU A 363 -0.30 -24.86 0.44
N ALA A 364 -0.44 -25.21 -0.84
CA ALA A 364 -0.42 -24.25 -1.94
C ALA A 364 -1.55 -23.22 -1.79
N PHE A 365 -2.77 -23.67 -1.52
CA PHE A 365 -3.90 -22.79 -1.21
C PHE A 365 -3.60 -21.88 -0.02
N LEU A 366 -3.10 -22.44 1.10
CA LEU A 366 -2.79 -21.68 2.30
C LEU A 366 -1.72 -20.61 2.03
N ARG A 367 -0.66 -20.94 1.30
CA ARG A 367 0.38 -19.99 0.90
C ARG A 367 -0.20 -18.85 0.08
N ARG A 368 -0.97 -19.17 -0.97
CA ARG A 368 -1.60 -18.18 -1.86
C ARG A 368 -2.52 -17.24 -1.07
N VAL A 369 -3.47 -17.80 -0.32
CA VAL A 369 -4.47 -16.99 0.39
C VAL A 369 -3.84 -16.13 1.47
N THR A 370 -2.80 -16.60 2.16
CA THR A 370 -2.09 -15.81 3.18
C THR A 370 -1.33 -14.65 2.52
N LEU A 371 -0.60 -14.91 1.42
CA LEU A 371 0.11 -13.87 0.69
C LEU A 371 -0.84 -12.82 0.09
N ASP A 372 -2.01 -13.22 -0.37
CA ASP A 372 -3.01 -12.33 -1.00
C ASP A 372 -3.82 -11.49 -0.02
N THR A 373 -3.92 -11.94 1.22
CA THR A 373 -4.70 -11.25 2.26
C THR A 373 -3.80 -10.43 3.18
N VAL A 374 -2.74 -11.04 3.73
CA VAL A 374 -1.89 -10.44 4.77
C VAL A 374 -0.45 -10.17 4.31
N GLY A 375 -0.08 -10.55 3.08
CA GLY A 375 1.16 -10.11 2.44
C GLY A 375 2.44 -10.79 2.88
N VAL A 376 2.36 -11.76 3.80
CA VAL A 376 3.51 -12.57 4.27
C VAL A 376 3.17 -14.06 4.18
N THR A 377 4.19 -14.92 4.25
CA THR A 377 3.97 -16.38 4.33
C THR A 377 3.33 -16.76 5.68
N PRO A 378 2.59 -17.88 5.76
CA PRO A 378 2.02 -18.33 7.02
C PRO A 378 3.11 -18.84 7.97
N THR A 379 2.93 -18.54 9.26
CA THR A 379 3.74 -19.10 10.34
C THR A 379 3.44 -20.60 10.55
N GLU A 380 4.35 -21.32 11.22
CA GLU A 380 4.10 -22.72 11.60
C GLU A 380 2.81 -22.87 12.43
N ALA A 381 2.56 -21.95 13.35
CA ALA A 381 1.35 -21.97 14.18
C ALA A 381 0.07 -21.81 13.34
N GLU A 382 0.11 -21.02 12.28
CA GLU A 382 -1.02 -20.84 11.35
C GLU A 382 -1.21 -22.08 10.46
N ILE A 383 -0.12 -22.69 9.98
CA ILE A 383 -0.16 -23.96 9.23
C ILE A 383 -0.80 -25.05 10.10
N ASP A 384 -0.32 -25.22 11.32
CA ASP A 384 -0.87 -26.20 12.28
C ASP A 384 -2.35 -25.92 12.59
N ALA A 385 -2.72 -24.65 12.73
CA ALA A 385 -4.10 -24.27 12.98
C ALA A 385 -5.01 -24.52 11.77
N PHE A 386 -4.52 -24.36 10.55
CA PHE A 386 -5.25 -24.69 9.34
C PHE A 386 -5.43 -26.20 9.16
N GLN A 387 -4.39 -27.00 9.42
CA GLN A 387 -4.45 -28.45 9.29
C GLN A 387 -5.36 -29.12 10.35
N ARG A 388 -5.51 -28.49 11.52
CA ARG A 388 -6.43 -28.94 12.58
C ARG A 388 -7.91 -28.72 12.25
N ASP A 389 -8.24 -27.79 11.35
CA ASP A 389 -9.61 -27.56 10.92
C ASP A 389 -10.15 -28.71 10.04
N ASP A 390 -11.46 -28.94 10.07
CA ASP A 390 -12.13 -29.93 9.22
C ASP A 390 -11.87 -29.63 7.73
N ALA A 391 -11.58 -30.67 6.94
CA ALA A 391 -11.19 -30.53 5.54
C ALA A 391 -12.24 -29.81 4.67
N LYS A 392 -13.54 -29.90 5.02
CA LYS A 392 -14.61 -29.27 4.24
C LYS A 392 -14.75 -27.77 4.53
N SER A 393 -14.35 -27.32 5.72
CA SER A 393 -14.53 -25.92 6.16
C SER A 393 -13.23 -25.14 6.34
N ARG A 394 -12.07 -25.82 6.43
CA ARG A 394 -10.76 -25.19 6.72
C ARG A 394 -10.43 -24.01 5.84
N ARG A 395 -10.76 -24.06 4.55
CA ARG A 395 -10.50 -22.97 3.60
C ARG A 395 -11.33 -21.74 3.90
N SER A 396 -12.64 -21.89 4.13
CA SER A 396 -13.50 -20.78 4.54
C SER A 396 -13.07 -20.21 5.89
N HIS A 397 -12.73 -21.06 6.86
CA HIS A 397 -12.30 -20.62 8.19
C HIS A 397 -10.99 -19.84 8.16
N VAL A 398 -9.99 -20.27 7.38
CA VAL A 398 -8.73 -19.51 7.26
C VAL A 398 -8.94 -18.20 6.51
N ILE A 399 -9.80 -18.16 5.49
CA ILE A 399 -10.20 -16.91 4.83
C ILE A 399 -10.78 -15.93 5.86
N ASP A 400 -11.69 -16.38 6.73
CA ASP A 400 -12.30 -15.52 7.76
C ASP A 400 -11.26 -15.01 8.76
N ARG A 401 -10.35 -15.88 9.22
CA ARG A 401 -9.25 -15.48 10.12
C ARG A 401 -8.34 -14.43 9.48
N LEU A 402 -7.94 -14.64 8.23
CA LEU A 402 -7.02 -13.74 7.53
C LEU A 402 -7.67 -12.39 7.19
N LEU A 403 -8.96 -12.36 6.84
CA LEU A 403 -9.68 -11.11 6.62
C LEU A 403 -9.90 -10.31 7.91
N ALA A 404 -9.96 -10.97 9.07
CA ALA A 404 -10.01 -10.31 10.37
C ALA A 404 -8.62 -9.83 10.87
N ASP A 405 -7.53 -10.25 10.23
CA ASP A 405 -6.17 -9.96 10.67
C ASP A 405 -5.74 -8.51 10.35
N GLY A 406 -5.08 -7.84 11.29
CA GLY A 406 -4.57 -6.48 11.12
C GLY A 406 -3.48 -6.34 10.04
N ARG A 407 -2.74 -7.42 9.75
CA ARG A 407 -1.75 -7.48 8.66
C ARG A 407 -2.37 -7.27 7.28
N TRP A 408 -3.70 -7.42 7.14
CA TRP A 408 -4.44 -6.98 5.96
C TRP A 408 -4.09 -5.54 5.58
N ALA A 409 -4.05 -4.63 6.57
CA ALA A 409 -3.74 -3.24 6.30
C ALA A 409 -2.32 -3.07 5.76
N ASP A 410 -1.33 -3.74 6.37
CA ASP A 410 0.07 -3.71 5.93
C ASP A 410 0.20 -4.13 4.45
N HIS A 411 -0.48 -5.21 4.05
CA HIS A 411 -0.43 -5.73 2.69
C HIS A 411 -0.99 -4.74 1.66
N TRP A 412 -2.06 -4.03 2.00
CA TRP A 412 -2.73 -3.09 1.10
C TRP A 412 -2.03 -1.74 0.99
N MET A 413 -1.16 -1.37 1.94
CA MET A 413 -0.48 -0.07 1.94
C MET A 413 0.34 0.15 0.66
N GLY A 414 1.21 -0.79 0.28
CA GLY A 414 2.07 -0.62 -0.91
C GLY A 414 1.28 -0.32 -2.19
N TYR A 415 0.12 -0.95 -2.35
CA TYR A 415 -0.79 -0.71 -3.47
C TYR A 415 -1.40 0.70 -3.42
N TRP A 416 -2.00 1.08 -2.30
CA TRP A 416 -2.68 2.38 -2.19
C TRP A 416 -1.74 3.58 -2.18
N LEU A 417 -0.52 3.43 -1.65
CA LEU A 417 0.51 4.46 -1.76
C LEU A 417 0.90 4.71 -3.22
N ASP A 418 0.94 3.65 -4.05
CA ASP A 418 1.19 3.77 -5.49
C ASP A 418 0.00 4.33 -6.27
N VAL A 419 -1.22 3.86 -5.99
CA VAL A 419 -2.44 4.33 -6.67
C VAL A 419 -2.73 5.80 -6.36
N LEU A 420 -2.52 6.24 -5.12
CA LEU A 420 -2.78 7.61 -4.67
C LEU A 420 -1.54 8.51 -4.72
N ALA A 421 -0.43 8.00 -5.25
CA ALA A 421 0.82 8.72 -5.42
C ALA A 421 1.34 9.35 -4.11
N GLU A 422 1.21 8.66 -2.97
CA GLU A 422 1.71 9.14 -1.69
C GLU A 422 3.23 9.02 -1.62
N ASN A 423 3.91 10.16 -1.51
CA ASN A 423 5.36 10.26 -1.56
C ASN A 423 5.90 11.52 -0.87
N PRO A 424 5.91 11.58 0.46
CA PRO A 424 6.51 12.68 1.19
C PRO A 424 8.03 12.49 1.28
N ASN A 425 8.82 13.46 0.82
CA ASN A 425 10.27 13.47 1.08
C ASN A 425 10.54 13.82 2.55
N MET A 426 11.59 13.22 3.14
CA MET A 426 12.03 13.53 4.51
C MET A 426 12.47 15.00 4.65
N ILE A 427 13.05 15.57 3.59
CA ILE A 427 13.45 16.98 3.50
C ILE A 427 12.62 17.66 2.41
N ASN A 428 12.28 18.93 2.64
CA ASN A 428 11.46 19.71 1.73
C ASN A 428 10.20 18.91 1.32
N PRO A 429 9.41 18.42 2.30
CA PRO A 429 8.32 17.47 2.09
C PRO A 429 7.29 17.91 1.06
N THR A 430 7.20 19.21 0.79
CA THR A 430 6.26 19.76 -0.19
C THR A 430 6.77 19.77 -1.63
N LEU A 431 8.08 19.63 -1.85
CA LEU A 431 8.74 19.76 -3.16
C LEU A 431 8.37 18.58 -4.07
N ASN A 432 7.50 18.82 -5.06
CA ASN A 432 7.06 17.83 -6.05
C ASN A 432 6.51 16.53 -5.43
N ASN A 433 5.79 16.66 -4.32
CA ASN A 433 5.33 15.53 -3.51
C ASN A 433 3.84 15.61 -3.19
N THR A 434 3.32 14.48 -2.74
CA THR A 434 1.95 14.30 -2.25
C THR A 434 2.04 13.59 -0.89
N GLY A 435 1.27 14.02 0.10
CA GLY A 435 1.36 13.48 1.47
C GLY A 435 2.03 14.43 2.48
N PRO A 436 2.18 13.99 3.74
CA PRO A 436 1.87 12.65 4.25
C PRO A 436 0.39 12.45 4.63
N PHE A 437 -0.27 11.43 4.07
CA PHE A 437 -1.61 10.95 4.51
C PHE A 437 -1.67 9.43 4.73
N ARG A 438 -0.53 8.75 4.67
CA ARG A 438 -0.42 7.28 4.80
C ARG A 438 -1.00 6.72 6.10
N TRP A 439 -0.98 7.47 7.19
CA TRP A 439 -1.48 6.96 8.47
C TRP A 439 -3.00 6.90 8.52
N TRP A 440 -3.69 7.89 7.97
CA TRP A 440 -5.13 7.80 7.72
C TRP A 440 -5.46 6.63 6.77
N LEU A 441 -4.65 6.41 5.73
CA LEU A 441 -4.84 5.28 4.82
C LEU A 441 -4.72 3.94 5.57
N TYR A 442 -3.69 3.77 6.40
CA TYR A 442 -3.50 2.59 7.23
C TYR A 442 -4.64 2.36 8.22
N GLU A 443 -5.05 3.40 8.95
CA GLU A 443 -6.18 3.36 9.88
C GLU A 443 -7.49 3.02 9.16
N SER A 444 -7.69 3.51 7.93
CA SER A 444 -8.88 3.21 7.13
C SER A 444 -8.97 1.72 6.76
N LEU A 445 -7.83 1.07 6.53
CA LEU A 445 -7.76 -0.35 6.21
C LEU A 445 -7.92 -1.25 7.44
N ILE A 446 -7.32 -0.86 8.59
CA ILE A 446 -7.50 -1.56 9.87
C ILE A 446 -8.97 -1.51 10.29
N ASP A 447 -9.58 -0.33 10.20
CA ASP A 447 -10.94 -0.09 10.65
C ASP A 447 -12.01 -0.69 9.69
N ASN A 448 -11.58 -1.36 8.61
CA ASN A 448 -12.41 -1.85 7.51
C ASN A 448 -13.42 -0.80 7.01
N LYS A 449 -12.96 0.44 6.76
CA LYS A 449 -13.85 1.51 6.30
C LYS A 449 -14.51 1.12 4.97
N PRO A 450 -15.83 1.34 4.83
CA PRO A 450 -16.51 1.30 3.54
C PRO A 450 -15.78 2.14 2.49
N ALA A 451 -15.69 1.64 1.25
CA ALA A 451 -14.92 2.34 0.22
C ALA A 451 -15.51 3.70 -0.15
N ASP A 452 -16.83 3.88 -0.08
CA ASP A 452 -17.47 5.18 -0.30
C ASP A 452 -17.09 6.20 0.78
N LEU A 453 -17.01 5.77 2.04
CA LEU A 453 -16.48 6.59 3.14
C LEU A 453 -15.00 6.92 2.93
N PHE A 454 -14.17 5.92 2.61
CA PHE A 454 -12.75 6.10 2.32
C PHE A 454 -12.50 7.15 1.22
N VAL A 455 -13.24 7.07 0.11
CA VAL A 455 -13.12 8.02 -1.00
C VAL A 455 -13.66 9.40 -0.62
N THR A 456 -14.75 9.45 0.15
CA THR A 456 -15.31 10.71 0.63
C THR A 456 -14.33 11.48 1.51
N GLU A 457 -13.72 10.81 2.49
CA GLU A 457 -12.70 11.43 3.36
C GLU A 457 -11.47 11.90 2.58
N LEU A 458 -11.00 11.12 1.60
CA LEU A 458 -9.89 11.51 0.72
C LEU A 458 -10.20 12.79 -0.07
N ILE A 459 -11.39 12.88 -0.67
CA ILE A 459 -11.80 14.01 -1.53
C ILE A 459 -12.08 15.26 -0.70
N ARG A 460 -12.69 15.12 0.49
CA ARG A 460 -12.88 16.24 1.42
C ARG A 460 -11.55 16.87 1.84
N MET A 461 -10.48 16.06 1.92
CA MET A 461 -9.13 16.50 2.28
C MET A 461 -9.12 17.24 3.63
N GLU A 462 -9.86 16.73 4.61
CA GLU A 462 -9.95 17.31 5.96
C GLU A 462 -8.87 16.76 6.90
N GLY A 463 -8.74 17.36 8.08
CA GLY A 463 -7.81 16.92 9.10
C GLY A 463 -6.39 17.47 8.90
N SER A 464 -5.40 16.68 9.31
CA SER A 464 -3.99 17.07 9.35
C SER A 464 -3.33 17.07 7.98
N GLU A 465 -2.65 18.15 7.61
CA GLU A 465 -1.80 18.23 6.41
C GLU A 465 -0.47 17.45 6.60
N ARG A 466 0.00 17.27 7.85
CA ARG A 466 1.39 16.87 8.14
C ARG A 466 1.55 15.63 9.01
N PHE A 467 0.54 15.29 9.80
CA PHE A 467 0.59 14.19 10.76
C PHE A 467 -0.31 13.02 10.35
N GLY A 468 -0.52 12.88 9.03
CA GLY A 468 -1.14 11.70 8.43
C GLY A 468 -2.66 11.78 8.25
N GLY A 469 -3.25 12.97 8.16
CA GLY A 469 -4.66 13.15 7.79
C GLY A 469 -4.87 13.29 6.27
N PRO A 470 -6.12 13.15 5.78
CA PRO A 470 -6.45 13.31 4.35
C PRO A 470 -6.05 14.65 3.74
N ALA A 471 -6.00 15.73 4.52
CA ALA A 471 -5.52 17.03 4.06
C ALA A 471 -4.09 16.97 3.47
N GLY A 472 -3.27 16.00 3.89
CA GLY A 472 -1.95 15.74 3.28
C GLY A 472 -2.03 15.37 1.79
N PHE A 473 -3.17 14.88 1.28
CA PHE A 473 -3.38 14.62 -0.14
C PHE A 473 -3.40 15.93 -0.96
N ALA A 474 -3.80 17.06 -0.36
CA ALA A 474 -3.80 18.37 -1.01
C ALA A 474 -2.39 18.95 -1.20
N THR A 475 -1.39 18.44 -0.47
CA THR A 475 0.00 18.88 -0.59
C THR A 475 0.54 18.64 -2.00
N ALA A 476 1.09 19.69 -2.60
CA ALA A 476 1.80 19.67 -3.89
C ALA A 476 2.46 21.03 -4.16
N SER A 477 3.48 21.42 -3.38
CA SER A 477 4.15 22.70 -3.67
C SER A 477 5.09 22.55 -4.87
N GLN A 478 5.12 23.57 -5.72
CA GLN A 478 5.81 23.63 -7.01
C GLN A 478 5.14 22.91 -8.20
N ASN A 479 3.84 22.57 -8.08
CA ASN A 479 2.96 22.28 -9.21
C ASN A 479 2.11 23.52 -9.56
N ASP A 480 2.03 23.89 -10.83
CA ASP A 480 1.27 25.06 -11.32
C ASP A 480 -0.25 24.86 -11.36
N LEU A 481 -0.72 23.61 -11.34
CA LEU A 481 -2.12 23.21 -11.17
C LEU A 481 -2.22 21.94 -10.31
N PRO A 482 -2.01 22.04 -8.98
CA PRO A 482 -1.94 20.87 -8.10
C PRO A 482 -3.24 20.04 -8.10
N MET A 483 -4.41 20.70 -8.12
CA MET A 483 -5.70 20.00 -8.08
C MET A 483 -6.03 19.23 -9.37
N ALA A 484 -5.50 19.65 -10.52
CA ALA A 484 -5.62 18.84 -11.74
C ALA A 484 -4.78 17.57 -11.67
N ALA A 485 -3.62 17.58 -11.00
CA ALA A 485 -2.87 16.35 -10.74
C ALA A 485 -3.66 15.39 -9.82
N LYS A 486 -4.35 15.93 -8.80
CA LYS A 486 -5.25 15.13 -7.94
C LYS A 486 -6.48 14.63 -8.71
N GLY A 487 -7.03 15.44 -9.62
CA GLY A 487 -8.10 15.04 -10.52
C GLY A 487 -7.76 13.83 -11.39
N ILE A 488 -6.54 13.78 -11.94
CA ILE A 488 -6.03 12.61 -12.68
C ILE A 488 -5.97 11.36 -11.78
N ILE A 489 -5.48 11.51 -10.55
CA ILE A 489 -5.43 10.40 -9.57
C ILE A 489 -6.84 9.89 -9.27
N VAL A 490 -7.77 10.78 -8.90
CA VAL A 490 -9.14 10.44 -8.50
C VAL A 490 -9.92 9.79 -9.65
N SER A 491 -9.84 10.36 -10.85
CA SER A 491 -10.54 9.83 -12.04
C SER A 491 -10.02 8.45 -12.45
N SER A 492 -8.71 8.24 -12.45
CA SER A 492 -8.12 6.93 -12.79
C SER A 492 -8.38 5.89 -11.69
N ALA A 493 -8.20 6.27 -10.41
CA ALA A 493 -8.33 5.36 -9.28
C ALA A 493 -9.77 4.87 -9.09
N PHE A 494 -10.76 5.77 -9.19
CA PHE A 494 -12.13 5.49 -8.79
C PHE A 494 -13.14 5.43 -9.94
N LEU A 495 -12.79 5.93 -11.13
CA LEU A 495 -13.69 5.89 -12.30
C LEU A 495 -13.09 5.17 -13.51
N GLY A 496 -11.82 4.76 -13.46
CA GLY A 496 -11.14 4.12 -14.60
C GLY A 496 -11.02 5.04 -15.82
N VAL A 497 -11.00 6.35 -15.61
CA VAL A 497 -10.89 7.38 -16.66
C VAL A 497 -9.47 7.94 -16.66
N GLU A 498 -8.77 7.84 -17.79
CA GLU A 498 -7.44 8.40 -17.96
C GLU A 498 -7.54 9.85 -18.46
N MET A 499 -6.91 10.77 -17.72
CA MET A 499 -6.95 12.22 -18.00
C MET A 499 -5.56 12.85 -18.06
N LYS A 500 -4.47 12.07 -18.06
CA LYS A 500 -3.10 12.61 -18.06
C LYS A 500 -2.82 13.49 -19.28
N CYS A 501 -3.29 13.11 -20.47
CA CYS A 501 -3.18 13.96 -21.67
C CYS A 501 -3.99 15.26 -21.55
N ALA A 502 -5.16 15.20 -20.89
CA ALA A 502 -6.04 16.34 -20.62
C ALA A 502 -5.37 17.44 -19.77
N ARG A 503 -4.16 17.21 -19.24
CA ARG A 503 -3.39 18.22 -18.52
C ARG A 503 -3.04 19.43 -19.38
N CYS A 504 -2.61 19.21 -20.62
CA CYS A 504 -2.04 20.26 -21.48
C CYS A 504 -2.85 20.55 -22.74
N HIS A 505 -3.72 19.64 -23.16
CA HIS A 505 -4.53 19.70 -24.38
C HIS A 505 -5.69 18.69 -24.25
N ASP A 506 -6.69 18.71 -25.13
CA ASP A 506 -7.75 17.70 -25.13
C ASP A 506 -7.18 16.32 -25.43
N ALA A 507 -7.65 15.28 -24.73
CA ALA A 507 -7.08 13.94 -24.91
C ALA A 507 -7.34 13.44 -26.34
N PRO A 508 -6.32 13.01 -27.10
CA PRO A 508 -6.48 12.65 -28.50
C PRO A 508 -7.25 11.32 -28.67
N ALA A 509 -7.03 10.38 -27.76
CA ALA A 509 -7.58 9.01 -27.83
C ALA A 509 -8.65 8.72 -26.75
N HIS A 510 -9.01 9.72 -25.94
CA HIS A 510 -10.00 9.60 -24.86
C HIS A 510 -11.05 10.69 -25.00
N VAL A 511 -12.26 10.46 -24.48
CA VAL A 511 -13.36 11.43 -24.56
C VAL A 511 -13.09 12.70 -23.75
N SER A 512 -12.28 12.59 -22.68
CA SER A 512 -11.99 13.67 -21.75
C SER A 512 -11.23 14.84 -22.40
N SER A 513 -11.71 16.06 -22.19
CA SER A 513 -11.11 17.32 -22.62
C SER A 513 -10.24 17.95 -21.53
N GLN A 514 -9.44 18.97 -21.89
CA GLN A 514 -8.72 19.78 -20.90
C GLN A 514 -9.69 20.52 -19.96
N GLU A 515 -10.84 20.95 -20.49
CA GLU A 515 -11.88 21.59 -19.70
C GLU A 515 -12.43 20.65 -18.62
N ASP A 516 -12.73 19.40 -18.96
CA ASP A 516 -13.22 18.40 -18.00
C ASP A 516 -12.28 18.22 -16.81
N LEU A 517 -10.96 18.16 -17.07
CA LEU A 517 -9.97 18.04 -16.01
C LEU A 517 -9.91 19.29 -15.14
N LEU A 518 -10.02 20.48 -15.74
CA LEU A 518 -10.01 21.74 -14.98
C LEU A 518 -11.29 21.96 -14.18
N GLN A 519 -12.45 21.48 -14.67
CA GLN A 519 -13.71 21.49 -13.92
C GLN A 519 -13.60 20.60 -12.67
N LEU A 520 -13.04 19.38 -12.82
CA LEU A 520 -12.76 18.49 -11.69
C LEU A 520 -11.75 19.12 -10.71
N ALA A 521 -10.69 19.75 -11.24
CA ALA A 521 -9.71 20.47 -10.43
C ALA A 521 -10.34 21.63 -9.65
N ALA A 522 -11.27 22.37 -10.26
CA ALA A 522 -12.01 23.45 -9.63
C ALA A 522 -12.93 22.94 -8.51
N MET A 523 -13.55 21.76 -8.68
CA MET A 523 -14.30 21.12 -7.60
C MET A 523 -13.39 20.78 -6.40
N LEU A 524 -12.23 20.18 -6.66
CA LEU A 524 -11.23 19.87 -5.61
C LEU A 524 -10.60 21.12 -4.98
N GLN A 525 -10.48 22.21 -5.73
CA GLN A 525 -10.00 23.51 -5.22
C GLN A 525 -11.07 24.25 -4.41
N GLN A 526 -12.35 23.88 -4.56
CA GLN A 526 -13.53 24.58 -4.04
C GLN A 526 -13.76 25.99 -4.62
N SER A 527 -13.09 26.34 -5.71
CA SER A 527 -13.22 27.62 -6.41
C SER A 527 -12.87 27.46 -7.89
N SER A 528 -13.03 28.52 -8.68
CA SER A 528 -12.53 28.52 -10.06
C SER A 528 -11.02 28.27 -10.11
N VAL A 529 -10.57 27.67 -11.21
CA VAL A 529 -9.16 27.40 -11.50
C VAL A 529 -8.77 28.14 -12.77
N LYS A 530 -7.66 28.87 -12.71
CA LYS A 530 -7.11 29.59 -13.85
C LYS A 530 -6.07 28.73 -14.56
N LEU A 531 -6.21 28.53 -15.87
CA LEU A 531 -5.25 27.76 -16.69
C LEU A 531 -3.92 28.55 -16.86
N PRO A 532 -2.79 28.10 -16.30
CA PRO A 532 -1.50 28.75 -16.54
C PRO A 532 -0.95 28.39 -17.92
N ALA A 533 -0.15 29.30 -18.49
CA ALA A 533 0.49 29.07 -19.80
C ALA A 533 1.45 27.87 -19.81
N SER A 534 2.05 27.53 -18.67
CA SER A 534 2.91 26.35 -18.50
C SER A 534 2.17 25.02 -18.60
N SER A 535 0.84 25.00 -18.44
CA SER A 535 -0.02 23.82 -18.56
C SER A 535 -0.85 23.83 -19.85
N SER A 536 -0.32 24.43 -20.94
CA SER A 536 -0.94 24.40 -22.26
C SER A 536 0.13 24.21 -23.32
N VAL A 537 -0.17 23.44 -24.39
CA VAL A 537 0.71 23.40 -25.56
C VAL A 537 0.62 24.73 -26.30
N PRO A 538 1.76 25.39 -26.63
CA PRO A 538 1.75 26.63 -27.41
C PRO A 538 1.27 26.44 -28.85
N ASP A 539 0.42 27.35 -29.33
CA ASP A 539 -0.23 27.30 -30.65
C ASP A 539 0.77 27.35 -31.82
N ASP A 540 1.85 28.12 -31.64
CA ASP A 540 2.97 28.21 -32.60
C ASP A 540 3.69 26.86 -32.80
N ARG A 541 3.66 25.95 -31.82
CA ARG A 541 4.25 24.61 -31.95
C ARG A 541 3.32 23.61 -32.65
N LEU A 542 2.01 23.83 -32.65
CA LEU A 542 1.04 22.94 -33.29
C LEU A 542 1.05 23.07 -34.82
N HIS A 543 1.40 24.25 -35.33
CA HIS A 543 1.31 24.59 -36.76
C HIS A 543 2.65 24.68 -37.50
N GLN A 544 3.77 24.41 -36.83
CA GLN A 544 5.13 24.56 -37.38
C GLN A 544 5.45 23.75 -38.64
N THR A 545 4.74 22.65 -38.90
CA THR A 545 5.08 21.70 -39.97
C THR A 545 4.09 21.68 -41.14
N GLY A 546 3.07 22.54 -41.14
CA GLY A 546 2.00 22.53 -42.16
C GLY A 546 1.10 21.29 -42.15
N ARG A 547 1.32 20.35 -41.20
CA ARG A 547 0.46 19.18 -40.96
C ARG A 547 -0.67 19.53 -39.99
N LYS A 548 -1.84 18.90 -40.16
CA LYS A 548 -2.95 19.03 -39.19
C LYS A 548 -2.48 18.48 -37.83
N PRO A 549 -2.63 19.23 -36.73
CA PRO A 549 -2.17 18.78 -35.42
C PRO A 549 -2.95 17.54 -34.96
N LEU A 550 -2.22 16.59 -34.34
CA LEU A 550 -2.76 15.34 -33.79
C LEU A 550 -3.49 15.53 -32.45
N ILE A 551 -3.40 16.73 -31.88
CA ILE A 551 -4.00 17.12 -30.62
C ILE A 551 -4.76 18.43 -30.81
N GLN A 552 -5.78 18.65 -29.99
CA GLN A 552 -6.58 19.85 -29.98
C GLN A 552 -6.40 20.59 -28.65
N VAL A 553 -6.28 21.90 -28.68
CA VAL A 553 -6.26 22.76 -27.49
C VAL A 553 -7.52 23.62 -27.54
N SER A 554 -8.55 23.21 -26.80
CA SER A 554 -9.84 23.93 -26.73
C SER A 554 -9.79 25.18 -25.85
N LEU A 555 -8.93 25.18 -24.81
CA LEU A 555 -8.82 26.27 -23.84
C LEU A 555 -7.56 27.11 -24.05
N LYS A 556 -7.72 28.43 -23.99
CA LYS A 556 -6.59 29.38 -24.05
C LYS A 556 -6.01 29.61 -22.64
N PRO A 557 -4.68 29.77 -22.51
CA PRO A 557 -4.08 30.20 -21.25
C PRO A 557 -4.74 31.45 -20.66
N GLY A 558 -4.97 31.44 -19.35
CA GLY A 558 -5.60 32.52 -18.61
C GLY A 558 -7.11 32.39 -18.43
N VAL A 559 -7.78 31.45 -19.12
CA VAL A 559 -9.20 31.15 -18.90
C VAL A 559 -9.42 30.66 -17.47
N GLU A 560 -10.50 31.16 -16.85
CA GLU A 560 -11.00 30.68 -15.57
C GLU A 560 -12.09 29.64 -15.79
N VAL A 561 -11.87 28.43 -15.29
CA VAL A 561 -12.83 27.32 -15.37
C VAL A 561 -13.54 27.18 -14.02
N GLN A 562 -14.88 27.09 -14.08
CA GLN A 562 -15.71 26.96 -12.89
C GLN A 562 -15.82 25.49 -12.43
N PRO A 563 -16.09 25.23 -11.15
CA PRO A 563 -16.38 23.88 -10.66
C PRO A 563 -17.58 23.27 -11.38
N ALA A 564 -17.41 22.09 -11.98
CA ALA A 564 -18.48 21.33 -12.60
C ALA A 564 -18.15 19.83 -12.63
N TRP A 565 -19.19 18.99 -12.73
CA TRP A 565 -19.07 17.55 -12.87
C TRP A 565 -18.97 17.17 -14.35
N PRO A 566 -17.81 16.70 -14.84
CA PRO A 566 -17.63 16.42 -16.27
C PRO A 566 -18.19 15.06 -16.70
N PHE A 567 -18.59 14.19 -15.76
CA PHE A 567 -18.97 12.81 -16.05
C PHE A 567 -20.47 12.54 -15.90
N ALA A 568 -21.31 13.41 -16.49
CA ALA A 568 -22.77 13.23 -16.50
C ALA A 568 -23.22 11.86 -17.04
N ARG A 569 -22.38 11.21 -17.87
CA ARG A 569 -22.58 9.84 -18.36
C ARG A 569 -22.60 8.75 -17.27
N PHE A 570 -22.07 9.03 -16.08
CA PHE A 570 -22.04 8.07 -14.98
C PHE A 570 -23.15 8.30 -13.96
N CYS A 571 -23.51 9.56 -13.70
CA CYS A 571 -24.66 9.91 -12.89
C CYS A 571 -25.05 11.38 -13.10
N GLU A 572 -26.31 11.70 -12.83
CA GLU A 572 -26.83 13.06 -12.85
C GLU A 572 -26.29 13.90 -11.69
N THR A 573 -26.07 15.19 -11.93
CA THR A 573 -25.53 16.11 -10.92
C THR A 573 -26.45 16.34 -9.73
N ALA A 574 -27.76 16.17 -9.92
CA ALA A 574 -28.78 16.34 -8.88
C ALA A 574 -28.61 15.37 -7.72
N VAL A 575 -27.98 14.20 -7.95
CA VAL A 575 -27.71 13.20 -6.91
C VAL A 575 -26.84 13.77 -5.78
N ALA A 576 -25.98 14.74 -6.08
CA ALA A 576 -25.16 15.40 -5.06
C ALA A 576 -25.97 16.21 -4.04
N GLU A 577 -27.12 16.77 -4.44
CA GLU A 577 -27.98 17.56 -3.55
C GLU A 577 -28.65 16.69 -2.48
N GLU A 578 -28.92 15.43 -2.82
CA GLU A 578 -29.49 14.45 -1.88
C GLU A 578 -28.41 13.77 -1.03
N LEU A 579 -27.27 13.42 -1.65
CA LEU A 579 -26.31 12.51 -1.04
C LEU A 579 -25.12 13.19 -0.36
N ALA A 580 -24.82 14.47 -0.61
CA ALA A 580 -23.75 15.17 0.09
C ALA A 580 -24.21 15.61 1.50
N GLU A 581 -23.31 15.54 2.49
CA GLU A 581 -23.57 16.06 3.85
C GLU A 581 -23.59 17.60 3.86
N HIS A 582 -22.74 18.19 3.01
CA HIS A 582 -22.57 19.62 2.81
C HIS A 582 -22.65 19.95 1.30
N PRO A 583 -23.87 20.05 0.73
CA PRO A 583 -24.07 20.32 -0.70
C PRO A 583 -23.47 21.65 -1.21
N ASP A 584 -23.16 22.58 -0.31
CA ASP A 584 -22.48 23.84 -0.64
C ASP A 584 -20.96 23.67 -0.86
N SER A 585 -20.39 22.54 -0.41
CA SER A 585 -18.98 22.21 -0.58
C SER A 585 -18.76 21.45 -1.89
N ASN A 586 -18.04 22.04 -2.83
CA ASN A 586 -17.72 21.37 -4.10
C ASN A 586 -16.97 20.04 -3.92
N ARG A 587 -16.12 19.91 -2.89
CA ARG A 587 -15.46 18.64 -2.56
C ARG A 587 -16.46 17.58 -2.11
N ASP A 588 -17.43 17.96 -1.29
CA ASP A 588 -18.40 17.00 -0.79
C ASP A 588 -19.41 16.59 -1.87
N ARG A 589 -19.82 17.55 -2.71
CA ARG A 589 -20.57 17.24 -3.95
C ARG A 589 -19.81 16.26 -4.83
N LEU A 590 -18.53 16.50 -5.07
CA LEU A 590 -17.68 15.62 -5.88
C LEU A 590 -17.58 14.21 -5.27
N ALA A 591 -17.36 14.12 -3.95
CA ALA A 591 -17.34 12.86 -3.23
C ALA A 591 -18.66 12.10 -3.39
N ALA A 592 -19.79 12.78 -3.23
CA ALA A 592 -21.12 12.20 -3.41
C ALA A 592 -21.36 11.70 -4.84
N LEU A 593 -20.93 12.44 -5.87
CA LEU A 593 -21.08 12.05 -7.28
C LEU A 593 -20.22 10.84 -7.67
N ILE A 594 -18.98 10.78 -7.16
CA ILE A 594 -18.10 9.63 -7.40
C ILE A 594 -18.66 8.38 -6.71
N THR A 595 -19.14 8.53 -5.48
CA THR A 595 -19.53 7.38 -4.64
C THR A 595 -21.03 7.09 -4.68
N ALA A 596 -21.80 7.74 -5.55
CA ALA A 596 -23.23 7.52 -5.68
C ALA A 596 -23.53 6.06 -6.10
N PRO A 597 -24.59 5.42 -5.57
CA PRO A 597 -24.99 4.09 -6.02
C PRO A 597 -25.37 4.07 -7.51
N GLN A 598 -25.95 5.16 -8.03
CA GLN A 598 -26.25 5.35 -9.46
C GLN A 598 -25.00 5.36 -10.33
N ASN A 599 -23.85 5.78 -9.78
CA ASN A 599 -22.57 5.72 -10.46
C ASN A 599 -22.00 4.30 -10.37
N GLU A 600 -22.58 3.37 -11.14
CA GLU A 600 -22.14 1.96 -11.17
C GLU A 600 -20.64 1.82 -11.52
N ARG A 601 -20.08 2.79 -12.27
CA ARG A 601 -18.66 2.78 -12.65
C ARG A 601 -17.76 2.74 -11.42
N PHE A 602 -18.09 3.46 -10.34
CA PHE A 602 -17.30 3.43 -9.11
C PHE A 602 -17.23 2.02 -8.50
N ALA A 603 -18.39 1.39 -8.30
CA ALA A 603 -18.47 0.05 -7.73
C ALA A 603 -17.72 -0.97 -8.60
N GLN A 604 -17.93 -0.93 -9.92
CA GLN A 604 -17.27 -1.82 -10.87
C GLN A 604 -15.75 -1.63 -10.89
N VAL A 605 -15.25 -0.39 -10.82
CA VAL A 605 -13.80 -0.11 -10.82
C VAL A 605 -13.14 -0.64 -9.56
N ILE A 606 -13.73 -0.43 -8.38
CA ILE A 606 -13.20 -0.96 -7.13
C ILE A 606 -13.19 -2.50 -7.15
N VAL A 607 -14.30 -3.13 -7.55
CA VAL A 607 -14.41 -4.59 -7.66
C VAL A 607 -13.36 -5.14 -8.63
N ASN A 608 -13.20 -4.54 -9.80
CA ASN A 608 -12.22 -5.00 -10.79
C ASN A 608 -10.77 -4.88 -10.28
N ARG A 609 -10.48 -3.86 -9.47
CA ARG A 609 -9.17 -3.70 -8.82
C ARG A 609 -8.93 -4.81 -7.78
N ILE A 610 -9.93 -5.14 -6.97
CA ILE A 610 -9.86 -6.29 -6.03
C ILE A 610 -9.64 -7.58 -6.83
N TRP A 611 -10.41 -7.79 -7.88
CA TRP A 611 -10.33 -8.95 -8.75
C TRP A 611 -8.95 -9.10 -9.41
N GLN A 612 -8.41 -8.04 -10.02
CA GLN A 612 -7.06 -8.04 -10.63
C GLN A 612 -5.99 -8.45 -9.61
N ARG A 613 -6.08 -7.97 -8.36
CA ARG A 613 -5.08 -8.28 -7.33
C ARG A 613 -5.09 -9.74 -6.91
N LEU A 614 -6.27 -10.36 -6.84
CA LEU A 614 -6.44 -11.76 -6.40
C LEU A 614 -6.27 -12.76 -7.56
N MET A 615 -6.86 -12.45 -8.71
CA MET A 615 -6.94 -13.35 -9.87
C MET A 615 -5.81 -13.15 -10.87
N GLY A 616 -4.91 -12.17 -10.65
CA GLY A 616 -3.78 -11.85 -11.55
C GLY A 616 -4.17 -11.14 -12.85
N ARG A 617 -5.45 -11.16 -13.23
CA ARG A 617 -6.02 -10.47 -14.40
C ARG A 617 -7.42 -9.93 -14.08
N GLY A 618 -7.65 -8.67 -14.38
CA GLY A 618 -8.90 -7.95 -14.18
C GLY A 618 -9.96 -8.37 -15.21
N LEU A 619 -11.22 -8.30 -14.81
CA LEU A 619 -12.35 -8.46 -15.72
C LEU A 619 -12.29 -7.40 -16.82
N VAL A 620 -11.89 -6.18 -16.48
CA VAL A 620 -11.33 -5.21 -17.43
C VAL A 620 -9.82 -5.18 -17.21
N GLN A 621 -9.04 -5.57 -18.22
CA GLN A 621 -7.60 -5.81 -18.08
C GLN A 621 -6.84 -4.56 -17.62
N ASN A 622 -7.15 -3.39 -18.19
CA ASN A 622 -6.58 -2.13 -17.71
C ASN A 622 -7.44 -1.52 -16.62
N VAL A 623 -6.97 -1.59 -15.37
CA VAL A 623 -7.71 -1.10 -14.20
C VAL A 623 -7.84 0.42 -14.12
N SER A 624 -7.01 1.16 -14.87
CA SER A 624 -6.88 2.63 -14.81
C SER A 624 -7.41 3.36 -16.06
N ASP A 625 -7.64 2.65 -17.16
CA ASP A 625 -8.16 3.17 -18.44
C ASP A 625 -9.16 2.17 -19.05
N TRP A 626 -10.46 2.43 -18.87
CA TRP A 626 -11.54 1.54 -19.31
C TRP A 626 -12.10 1.92 -20.68
N GLU A 627 -11.70 3.06 -21.27
CA GLU A 627 -12.23 3.50 -22.57
C GLU A 627 -11.76 2.63 -23.73
N LYS A 628 -10.73 1.82 -23.51
CA LYS A 628 -10.07 0.99 -24.53
C LYS A 628 -10.31 -0.51 -24.38
N ALA A 629 -11.07 -0.94 -23.37
CA ALA A 629 -11.25 -2.37 -23.10
C ALA A 629 -12.67 -2.68 -22.61
N ALA A 630 -13.28 -3.70 -23.21
CA ALA A 630 -14.53 -4.28 -22.71
C ALA A 630 -14.26 -5.28 -21.59
N PRO A 631 -15.20 -5.47 -20.64
CA PRO A 631 -15.10 -6.51 -19.63
C PRO A 631 -15.18 -7.91 -20.25
N SER A 632 -14.41 -8.85 -19.71
CA SER A 632 -14.45 -10.27 -20.14
C SER A 632 -15.71 -10.99 -19.70
N HIS A 633 -16.25 -10.59 -18.54
CA HIS A 633 -17.48 -11.09 -17.94
C HIS A 633 -18.34 -9.90 -17.50
N PRO A 634 -19.09 -9.24 -18.42
CA PRO A 634 -19.88 -8.05 -18.11
C PRO A 634 -20.91 -8.29 -17.00
N ASP A 635 -21.65 -9.39 -17.06
CA ASP A 635 -22.69 -9.70 -16.07
C ASP A 635 -22.10 -10.02 -14.69
N LEU A 636 -20.97 -10.74 -14.65
CA LEU A 636 -20.25 -10.97 -13.40
C LEU A 636 -19.75 -9.66 -12.78
N LEU A 637 -19.17 -8.76 -13.58
CA LEU A 637 -18.67 -7.47 -13.11
C LEU A 637 -19.82 -6.61 -12.56
N ARG A 638 -20.95 -6.58 -13.26
CA ARG A 638 -22.15 -5.86 -12.82
C ARG A 638 -22.73 -6.47 -11.54
N TRP A 639 -22.85 -7.80 -11.49
CA TRP A 639 -23.32 -8.52 -10.31
C TRP A 639 -22.44 -8.26 -9.09
N LEU A 640 -21.11 -8.35 -9.23
CA LEU A 640 -20.17 -8.03 -8.16
C LEU A 640 -20.27 -6.55 -7.75
N GLY A 641 -20.48 -5.63 -8.70
CA GLY A 641 -20.76 -4.22 -8.41
C GLY A 641 -22.00 -4.04 -7.53
N HIS A 642 -23.10 -4.73 -7.84
CA HIS A 642 -24.31 -4.70 -7.02
C HIS A 642 -24.10 -5.33 -5.64
N ARG A 643 -23.37 -6.46 -5.54
CA ARG A 643 -22.98 -7.08 -4.26
C ARG A 643 -22.12 -6.12 -3.42
N PHE A 644 -21.29 -5.31 -4.06
CA PHE A 644 -20.45 -4.33 -3.38
C PHE A 644 -21.28 -3.18 -2.82
N VAL A 645 -22.26 -2.67 -3.57
CA VAL A 645 -23.20 -1.66 -3.06
C VAL A 645 -24.02 -2.23 -1.91
N GLU A 646 -24.54 -3.46 -2.06
CA GLU A 646 -25.37 -4.16 -1.06
C GLU A 646 -24.62 -4.46 0.24
N SER A 647 -23.33 -4.81 0.18
CA SER A 647 -22.49 -4.99 1.37
C SER A 647 -22.18 -3.68 2.11
N GLY A 648 -22.63 -2.54 1.57
CA GLY A 648 -22.28 -1.23 2.06
C GLY A 648 -20.86 -0.82 1.64
N TYR A 649 -20.43 -1.16 0.44
CA TYR A 649 -19.08 -0.91 -0.10
C TYR A 649 -17.96 -1.55 0.75
N ASP A 650 -18.23 -2.71 1.36
CA ASP A 650 -17.24 -3.48 2.11
C ASP A 650 -16.31 -4.25 1.15
N VAL A 651 -15.03 -3.85 1.14
CA VAL A 651 -13.97 -4.46 0.32
C VAL A 651 -13.72 -5.92 0.74
N LYS A 652 -13.69 -6.20 2.05
CA LYS A 652 -13.43 -7.56 2.57
C LYS A 652 -14.58 -8.51 2.26
N ALA A 653 -15.82 -8.02 2.18
CA ALA A 653 -16.96 -8.83 1.74
C ALA A 653 -16.79 -9.34 0.29
N ILE A 654 -16.36 -8.48 -0.63
CA ILE A 654 -16.09 -8.87 -2.02
C ILE A 654 -14.87 -9.79 -2.11
N THR A 655 -13.80 -9.47 -1.38
CA THR A 655 -12.64 -10.36 -1.28
C THR A 655 -13.05 -11.75 -0.79
N ARG A 656 -13.90 -11.84 0.25
CA ARG A 656 -14.40 -13.11 0.76
C ARG A 656 -15.15 -13.91 -0.31
N LEU A 657 -16.01 -13.26 -1.11
CA LEU A 657 -16.72 -13.93 -2.20
C LEU A 657 -15.74 -14.51 -3.24
N ILE A 658 -14.73 -13.74 -3.64
CA ILE A 658 -13.73 -14.18 -4.62
C ILE A 658 -12.91 -15.36 -4.06
N LEU A 659 -12.38 -15.24 -2.84
CA LEU A 659 -11.53 -16.28 -2.23
C LEU A 659 -12.26 -17.61 -2.00
N ASN A 660 -13.59 -17.58 -1.80
CA ASN A 660 -14.41 -18.79 -1.64
C ASN A 660 -14.85 -19.40 -2.99
N SER A 661 -14.64 -18.74 -4.13
CA SER A 661 -14.96 -19.29 -5.45
C SER A 661 -14.07 -20.50 -5.75
N HIS A 662 -14.61 -21.47 -6.49
CA HIS A 662 -13.80 -22.54 -7.06
C HIS A 662 -12.72 -21.95 -7.99
N ALA A 663 -13.04 -20.90 -8.74
CA ALA A 663 -12.12 -20.24 -9.67
C ALA A 663 -10.82 -19.75 -9.01
N TYR A 664 -10.90 -19.07 -7.86
CA TYR A 664 -9.70 -18.63 -7.12
C TYR A 664 -8.89 -19.81 -6.56
N GLN A 665 -9.57 -20.89 -6.17
CA GLN A 665 -8.97 -22.04 -5.50
C GLN A 665 -8.31 -23.05 -6.44
N ARG A 666 -8.35 -22.85 -7.76
CA ARG A 666 -7.73 -23.73 -8.78
C ARG A 666 -6.21 -23.79 -8.63
N ALA A 667 -5.62 -24.93 -8.97
CA ALA A 667 -4.19 -25.11 -9.07
C ALA A 667 -3.61 -24.23 -10.18
N THR A 668 -2.49 -23.56 -9.90
CA THR A 668 -1.78 -22.75 -10.89
C THR A 668 -1.21 -23.64 -11.99
N ASP A 669 -1.33 -23.19 -13.24
CA ASP A 669 -0.60 -23.78 -14.35
C ASP A 669 0.73 -23.04 -14.54
N SER A 670 1.83 -23.70 -14.18
CA SER A 670 3.18 -23.12 -14.25
C SER A 670 3.66 -22.79 -15.67
N THR A 671 2.95 -23.24 -16.70
CA THR A 671 3.29 -22.97 -18.12
C THR A 671 2.69 -21.67 -18.64
N LEU A 672 1.70 -21.11 -17.93
CA LEU A 672 1.05 -19.87 -18.33
C LEU A 672 1.93 -18.64 -18.05
N VAL A 673 2.02 -17.76 -19.05
CA VAL A 673 2.65 -16.43 -18.89
C VAL A 673 1.67 -15.44 -18.26
N GLU A 674 0.39 -15.54 -18.62
CA GLU A 674 -0.68 -14.73 -18.07
C GLU A 674 -1.94 -15.57 -17.82
N THR A 675 -2.77 -15.12 -16.88
CA THR A 675 -4.04 -15.78 -16.59
C THR A 675 -4.99 -15.57 -17.77
N SER A 676 -5.60 -16.64 -18.27
CA SER A 676 -6.59 -16.57 -19.35
C SER A 676 -7.76 -15.62 -19.00
N PRO A 677 -8.34 -14.88 -19.96
CA PRO A 677 -9.54 -14.08 -19.72
C PRO A 677 -10.76 -14.91 -19.31
N LEU A 678 -10.71 -16.24 -19.46
CA LEU A 678 -11.73 -17.20 -19.00
C LEU A 678 -11.47 -17.75 -17.58
N TYR A 679 -10.34 -17.44 -16.97
CA TYR A 679 -9.94 -17.88 -15.62
C TYR A 679 -9.91 -19.41 -15.41
N VAL A 680 -9.72 -20.19 -16.48
CA VAL A 680 -9.67 -21.67 -16.42
C VAL A 680 -8.55 -22.21 -15.51
N SER A 681 -7.46 -21.45 -15.39
CA SER A 681 -6.35 -21.67 -14.46
C SER A 681 -5.65 -20.34 -14.15
N PRO A 682 -5.17 -20.12 -12.91
CA PRO A 682 -4.26 -19.03 -12.60
C PRO A 682 -2.88 -19.25 -13.25
N ALA A 683 -2.26 -18.14 -13.68
CA ALA A 683 -0.83 -18.14 -14.00
C ALA A 683 0.03 -17.85 -12.75
N PRO A 684 1.30 -18.30 -12.70
CA PRO A 684 2.20 -17.98 -11.59
C PRO A 684 2.34 -16.46 -11.46
N ARG A 685 2.02 -15.94 -10.27
CA ARG A 685 2.13 -14.50 -10.00
C ARG A 685 3.35 -14.24 -9.14
N ARG A 686 4.15 -13.27 -9.59
CA ARG A 686 5.31 -12.80 -8.84
C ARG A 686 4.87 -11.95 -7.66
N LEU A 687 5.55 -12.12 -6.53
CA LEU A 687 5.34 -11.33 -5.33
C LEU A 687 5.76 -9.87 -5.56
N THR A 688 5.07 -8.95 -4.88
CA THR A 688 5.52 -7.55 -4.84
C THR A 688 6.80 -7.41 -4.02
N ALA A 689 7.52 -6.32 -4.24
CA ALA A 689 8.72 -5.99 -3.47
C ALA A 689 8.50 -6.09 -1.94
N GLU A 690 7.41 -5.51 -1.43
CA GLU A 690 7.07 -5.56 -0.01
C GLU A 690 6.76 -6.99 0.46
N GLN A 691 6.03 -7.78 -0.33
CA GLN A 691 5.77 -9.19 0.01
C GLN A 691 7.07 -9.99 0.11
N ILE A 692 8.03 -9.77 -0.79
CA ILE A 692 9.34 -10.47 -0.79
C ILE A 692 10.11 -10.13 0.48
N VAL A 693 10.27 -8.84 0.77
CA VAL A 693 11.06 -8.38 1.93
C VAL A 693 10.36 -8.76 3.23
N ASP A 694 9.09 -8.41 3.39
CA ASP A 694 8.36 -8.65 4.63
C ASP A 694 8.21 -10.15 4.90
N SER A 695 7.96 -10.99 3.87
CA SER A 695 7.96 -12.46 4.03
C SER A 695 9.32 -13.00 4.44
N ALA A 696 10.41 -12.47 3.89
CA ALA A 696 11.75 -12.95 4.23
C ALA A 696 12.07 -12.69 5.71
N PHE A 697 11.88 -11.46 6.20
CA PHE A 697 12.04 -11.14 7.63
C PHE A 697 11.07 -11.91 8.52
N HIS A 698 9.81 -12.06 8.09
CA HIS A 698 8.78 -12.78 8.83
C HIS A 698 9.10 -14.27 8.98
N ALA A 699 9.45 -14.93 7.88
CA ALA A 699 9.69 -16.37 7.84
C ALA A 699 10.98 -16.79 8.55
N THR A 700 12.02 -15.96 8.49
CA THR A 700 13.28 -16.19 9.22
C THR A 700 13.19 -15.81 10.70
N GLY A 701 12.20 -14.98 11.07
CA GLY A 701 12.09 -14.35 12.38
C GLY A 701 13.28 -13.44 12.69
N THR A 702 13.82 -12.80 11.65
CA THR A 702 14.83 -11.74 11.82
C THR A 702 14.11 -10.45 12.21
N PRO A 703 14.54 -9.73 13.27
CA PRO A 703 13.93 -8.46 13.63
C PRO A 703 14.01 -7.42 12.48
N PHE A 704 12.88 -6.79 12.16
CA PHE A 704 12.82 -5.66 11.21
C PHE A 704 13.29 -4.37 11.89
N ASP A 705 14.58 -4.33 12.26
CA ASP A 705 15.19 -3.26 13.05
C ASP A 705 16.00 -2.34 12.13
N LEU A 706 15.40 -1.25 11.66
CA LEU A 706 16.04 -0.25 10.78
C LEU A 706 16.12 1.12 11.48
N GLU A 707 16.83 2.08 10.86
CA GLU A 707 16.84 3.46 11.34
C GLU A 707 15.44 4.10 11.30
N GLU A 708 15.23 5.18 12.06
CA GLU A 708 14.05 6.03 11.89
C GLU A 708 14.05 6.66 10.49
N VAL A 709 12.89 6.73 9.84
CA VAL A 709 12.73 7.41 8.55
C VAL A 709 12.66 8.93 8.80
N SER A 710 13.81 9.50 9.14
CA SER A 710 14.00 10.90 9.49
C SER A 710 15.47 11.31 9.34
N LEU A 711 15.70 12.53 8.83
CA LEU A 711 17.03 13.15 8.79
C LEU A 711 17.21 14.25 9.85
N ASP A 712 16.20 14.47 10.69
CA ASP A 712 16.16 15.44 11.79
C ASP A 712 15.72 14.73 13.08
N ILE A 713 16.45 13.67 13.45
CA ILE A 713 16.12 12.80 14.60
C ILE A 713 16.26 13.49 15.96
N ASP A 714 16.85 14.68 16.02
CA ASP A 714 16.91 15.53 17.22
C ASP A 714 15.86 16.66 17.23
N SER A 715 15.02 16.75 16.20
CA SER A 715 13.82 17.61 16.17
C SER A 715 14.09 19.11 16.31
N VAL A 716 15.16 19.60 15.71
CA VAL A 716 15.54 21.01 15.83
C VAL A 716 15.05 21.84 14.64
N ARG A 717 14.68 21.20 13.52
CA ARG A 717 14.25 21.90 12.29
C ARG A 717 12.80 22.35 12.31
N GLU A 718 12.49 23.18 11.34
CA GLU A 718 11.14 23.65 11.05
C GLU A 718 10.27 22.55 10.43
N LEU A 719 9.01 22.49 10.86
CA LEU A 719 7.98 21.58 10.35
C LEU A 719 7.81 21.59 8.83
N LYS A 720 8.03 22.74 8.18
CA LYS A 720 7.88 22.86 6.73
C LYS A 720 9.09 22.30 5.96
N THR A 721 10.24 22.12 6.61
CA THR A 721 11.50 21.73 5.95
C THR A 721 11.89 20.28 6.20
N ALA A 722 11.40 19.66 7.28
CA ALA A 722 11.67 18.27 7.59
C ALA A 722 10.45 17.56 8.20
N ILE A 723 10.31 16.27 7.88
CA ILE A 723 9.32 15.36 8.47
C ILE A 723 10.00 14.12 9.03
N THR A 724 9.34 13.48 9.99
CA THR A 724 9.63 12.11 10.41
C THR A 724 8.46 11.23 10.02
N LEU A 725 8.76 10.02 9.54
CA LEU A 725 7.76 8.97 9.31
C LEU A 725 7.88 7.85 10.37
N GLY A 726 8.66 8.09 11.43
CA GLY A 726 8.84 7.15 12.54
C GLY A 726 9.76 5.97 12.23
N LYS A 727 9.89 5.07 13.20
CA LYS A 727 10.68 3.83 13.07
C LYS A 727 9.88 2.80 12.27
N PRO A 728 10.38 2.33 11.11
CA PRO A 728 9.65 1.43 10.24
C PRO A 728 9.62 0.02 10.85
N ARG A 729 8.46 -0.64 10.73
CA ARG A 729 8.21 -2.03 11.16
C ARG A 729 7.79 -2.95 10.01
N ARG A 730 7.62 -2.36 8.83
CA ARG A 730 7.21 -2.99 7.57
C ARG A 730 7.83 -2.23 6.41
N SER A 731 8.00 -2.90 5.28
CA SER A 731 8.58 -2.31 4.08
C SER A 731 7.79 -1.10 3.55
N TRP A 732 6.46 -1.09 3.68
CA TRP A 732 5.64 0.01 3.19
C TRP A 732 5.89 1.35 3.93
N MET A 733 6.39 1.30 5.17
CA MET A 733 6.68 2.49 5.98
C MET A 733 7.91 3.24 5.48
N LEU A 734 8.74 2.61 4.65
CA LEU A 734 9.92 3.24 4.08
C LEU A 734 9.52 4.37 3.11
N ALA A 735 10.45 5.29 2.90
CA ALA A 735 10.36 6.38 1.94
C ALA A 735 11.67 6.46 1.15
N SER A 736 11.71 7.31 0.13
CA SER A 736 12.94 7.57 -0.60
C SER A 736 14.07 8.01 0.35
N ASP A 737 15.19 7.30 0.30
CA ASP A 737 16.46 7.64 0.94
C ASP A 737 17.36 8.50 0.02
N SER A 738 16.77 9.08 -1.03
CA SER A 738 17.44 10.08 -1.87
C SER A 738 17.59 11.37 -1.08
N ASN A 739 18.60 11.37 -0.22
CA ASN A 739 19.09 12.58 0.44
C ASN A 739 19.43 13.60 -0.66
N GLU A 740 19.27 14.90 -0.42
CA GLU A 740 19.66 15.94 -1.38
C GLU A 740 21.17 15.85 -1.67
N ARG A 741 21.50 15.01 -2.68
CA ARG A 741 22.72 14.56 -3.38
C ARG A 741 24.13 14.70 -2.77
N ASP A 742 24.35 15.53 -1.77
CA ASP A 742 25.68 16.02 -1.37
C ASP A 742 26.01 15.82 0.11
N ARG A 743 25.29 14.94 0.85
CA ARG A 743 25.44 14.77 2.32
C ARG A 743 25.66 13.30 2.76
N PRO A 744 26.87 12.74 2.60
CA PRO A 744 27.17 11.34 2.95
C PRO A 744 26.96 10.98 4.43
N SER A 745 27.17 11.95 5.33
CA SER A 745 26.99 11.79 6.78
C SER A 745 25.54 11.49 7.20
N LEU A 746 24.57 11.83 6.35
CA LEU A 746 23.14 11.60 6.57
C LEU A 746 22.63 10.27 5.97
N SER A 747 23.53 9.37 5.55
CA SER A 747 23.12 8.07 5.03
C SER A 747 22.35 7.25 6.08
N LEU A 748 21.37 6.48 5.61
CA LEU A 748 20.56 5.56 6.41
C LEU A 748 20.88 4.12 5.97
N PRO A 749 22.07 3.59 6.30
CA PRO A 749 22.61 2.39 5.65
C PRO A 749 21.75 1.13 5.83
N ARG A 750 21.01 0.97 6.93
CA ARG A 750 20.13 -0.20 7.07
C ARG A 750 18.85 -0.04 6.22
N ILE A 751 18.24 1.15 6.20
CA ILE A 751 17.15 1.49 5.27
C ILE A 751 17.61 1.29 3.83
N SER A 752 18.77 1.81 3.43
CA SER A 752 19.30 1.67 2.06
C SER A 752 19.53 0.21 1.66
N ALA A 753 19.97 -0.65 2.59
CA ALA A 753 20.12 -2.08 2.32
C ALA A 753 18.79 -2.78 1.97
N VAL A 754 17.70 -2.40 2.64
CA VAL A 754 16.36 -2.95 2.38
C VAL A 754 15.71 -2.28 1.17
N ALA A 755 15.79 -0.95 1.08
CA ALA A 755 15.25 -0.17 -0.04
C ALA A 755 15.90 -0.54 -1.37
N GLY A 756 17.19 -0.92 -1.37
CA GLY A 756 17.87 -1.44 -2.56
C GLY A 756 17.22 -2.71 -3.08
N VAL A 757 16.90 -3.67 -2.20
CA VAL A 757 16.17 -4.89 -2.58
C VAL A 757 14.78 -4.53 -3.09
N LEU A 758 14.02 -3.72 -2.34
CA LEU A 758 12.70 -3.28 -2.77
C LEU A 758 12.72 -2.69 -4.18
N THR A 759 13.69 -1.80 -4.47
CA THR A 759 13.84 -1.13 -5.76
C THR A 759 14.14 -2.13 -6.89
N ALA A 760 14.99 -3.14 -6.66
CA ALA A 760 15.26 -4.18 -7.65
C ALA A 760 14.01 -5.01 -8.03
N PHE A 761 13.03 -5.09 -7.11
CA PHE A 761 11.73 -5.73 -7.31
C PHE A 761 10.60 -4.74 -7.65
N GLY A 762 10.94 -3.57 -8.19
CA GLY A 762 9.97 -2.63 -8.77
C GLY A 762 9.34 -1.64 -7.79
N TRP A 763 9.76 -1.62 -6.52
CA TRP A 763 9.39 -0.55 -5.59
C TRP A 763 9.96 0.78 -6.05
N ARG A 764 9.23 1.86 -5.75
CA ARG A 764 9.67 3.22 -6.02
C ARG A 764 9.55 4.03 -4.75
N GLY A 765 10.70 4.50 -4.25
CA GLY A 765 10.72 5.44 -3.14
C GLY A 765 10.06 6.76 -3.49
N ALA A 766 10.10 7.18 -4.77
CA ALA A 766 9.41 8.34 -5.29
C ALA A 766 8.14 7.96 -6.09
N ARG A 767 6.97 8.37 -5.60
CA ARG A 767 5.65 8.09 -6.20
C ARG A 767 4.95 9.37 -6.67
N GLN A 768 5.60 10.14 -7.53
CA GLN A 768 5.03 11.41 -8.03
C GLN A 768 3.87 11.19 -9.01
N ASP A 769 3.82 10.03 -9.67
CA ASP A 769 2.76 9.62 -10.58
C ASP A 769 2.01 8.39 -10.04
N PRO A 770 0.66 8.38 -10.12
CA PRO A 770 -0.14 7.23 -9.72
C PRO A 770 0.17 6.03 -10.62
N ARG A 771 0.24 4.83 -10.03
CA ARG A 771 0.32 3.57 -10.78
C ARG A 771 -0.51 2.48 -10.11
N SER A 772 -1.21 1.70 -10.92
CA SER A 772 -1.99 0.56 -10.45
C SER A 772 -1.27 -0.78 -10.61
N VAL A 773 -0.27 -0.85 -11.48
CA VAL A 773 0.54 -2.05 -11.76
C VAL A 773 2.01 -1.62 -11.77
N ARG A 774 2.86 -2.38 -11.07
CA ARG A 774 4.31 -2.21 -11.08
C ARG A 774 4.94 -3.14 -12.11
N GLU A 775 6.12 -2.77 -12.58
CA GLU A 775 6.95 -3.66 -13.39
C GLU A 775 7.48 -4.78 -12.49
N THR A 776 7.13 -6.02 -12.83
CA THR A 776 7.58 -7.22 -12.12
C THR A 776 8.38 -8.12 -13.03
N GLU A 777 8.94 -7.60 -14.13
CA GLU A 777 9.75 -8.39 -15.04
C GLU A 777 11.06 -8.86 -14.36
N PRO A 778 11.54 -10.06 -14.69
CA PRO A 778 12.79 -10.57 -14.15
C PRO A 778 13.97 -9.79 -14.73
N ASN A 779 14.94 -9.47 -13.87
CA ASN A 779 16.17 -8.81 -14.27
C ASN A 779 17.37 -9.39 -13.49
N MET A 780 18.59 -9.11 -13.97
CA MET A 780 19.82 -9.63 -13.36
C MET A 780 20.09 -9.09 -11.95
N LEU A 781 19.57 -7.90 -11.60
CA LEU A 781 19.80 -7.29 -10.29
C LEU A 781 19.01 -8.00 -9.19
N GLN A 782 17.80 -8.49 -9.48
CA GLN A 782 16.94 -9.18 -8.51
C GLN A 782 17.65 -10.34 -7.80
N PRO A 783 18.17 -11.38 -8.48
CA PRO A 783 18.89 -12.46 -7.81
C PRO A 783 20.24 -11.99 -7.24
N ALA A 784 20.93 -11.05 -7.88
CA ALA A 784 22.22 -10.57 -7.40
C ALA A 784 22.10 -9.88 -6.02
N ILE A 785 21.17 -8.95 -5.88
CA ILE A 785 20.97 -8.19 -4.64
C ILE A 785 20.28 -9.01 -3.56
N PHE A 786 19.35 -9.90 -3.94
CA PHE A 786 18.66 -10.73 -2.96
C PHE A 786 19.59 -11.82 -2.40
N ALA A 787 20.45 -12.43 -3.22
CA ALA A 787 21.33 -13.50 -2.76
C ALA A 787 22.63 -12.99 -2.10
N ASN A 788 23.15 -11.84 -2.52
CA ASN A 788 24.47 -11.34 -2.09
C ASN A 788 24.41 -9.97 -1.39
N GLY A 789 23.23 -9.39 -1.25
CA GLY A 789 23.05 -8.09 -0.59
C GLY A 789 23.21 -8.16 0.92
N VAL A 790 23.36 -6.97 1.51
CA VAL A 790 23.50 -6.78 2.96
C VAL A 790 22.29 -7.37 3.72
N MET A 791 21.07 -7.17 3.20
CA MET A 791 19.85 -7.69 3.80
C MET A 791 19.91 -9.22 3.97
N ASN A 792 20.39 -9.95 2.97
CA ASN A 792 20.45 -11.40 3.01
C ASN A 792 21.43 -11.91 4.08
N THR A 793 22.53 -11.20 4.32
CA THR A 793 23.45 -11.51 5.42
C THR A 793 22.74 -11.46 6.77
N TRP A 794 21.76 -10.57 6.95
CA TRP A 794 20.97 -10.50 8.18
C TRP A 794 19.95 -11.64 8.29
N LEU A 795 19.36 -12.02 7.16
CA LEU A 795 18.32 -13.05 7.07
C LEU A 795 18.87 -14.48 7.20
N THR A 796 20.13 -14.70 6.85
CA THR A 796 20.74 -16.03 6.89
C THR A 796 21.63 -16.22 8.11
N ARG A 797 22.20 -15.16 8.69
CA ARG A 797 23.08 -15.29 9.85
C ARG A 797 22.30 -15.64 11.12
N LEU A 798 22.66 -16.76 11.72
CA LEU A 798 22.14 -17.19 13.01
C LEU A 798 22.76 -16.37 14.14
N SER A 799 22.10 -15.27 14.51
CA SER A 799 22.43 -14.45 15.69
C SER A 799 21.58 -14.85 16.90
N ASN A 800 21.89 -14.31 18.08
CA ASN A 800 21.08 -14.57 19.30
C ASN A 800 19.65 -14.00 19.21
N ARG A 801 19.42 -12.99 18.36
CA ARG A 801 18.11 -12.35 18.15
C ARG A 801 17.30 -13.00 17.01
N HIS A 802 17.86 -14.01 16.35
CA HIS A 802 17.29 -14.62 15.15
C HIS A 802 16.49 -15.89 15.50
N GLU A 803 15.22 -16.00 15.09
CA GLU A 803 14.38 -17.16 15.48
C GLU A 803 14.86 -18.50 14.92
N MET A 804 15.42 -18.54 13.71
CA MET A 804 16.06 -19.78 13.20
C MET A 804 17.17 -20.32 14.11
N THR A 805 17.82 -19.45 14.91
CA THR A 805 18.76 -19.91 15.95
C THR A 805 18.02 -20.67 17.04
N GLN A 806 16.87 -20.16 17.50
CA GLN A 806 16.05 -20.84 18.51
C GLN A 806 15.53 -22.17 17.98
N LEU A 807 15.06 -22.20 16.73
CA LEU A 807 14.64 -23.42 16.05
C LEU A 807 15.75 -24.48 16.04
N ALA A 808 16.99 -24.07 15.72
CA ALA A 808 18.15 -24.97 15.75
C ALA A 808 18.50 -25.45 17.16
N LEU A 809 18.21 -24.68 18.22
CA LEU A 809 18.48 -25.06 19.61
C LEU A 809 17.46 -26.07 20.18
N GLU A 810 16.30 -26.22 19.56
CA GLU A 810 15.26 -27.14 20.03
C GLU A 810 15.69 -28.62 19.94
N LYS A 811 15.26 -29.44 20.89
CA LYS A 811 15.51 -30.89 20.87
C LYS A 811 14.53 -31.58 19.91
N GLN A 812 14.95 -31.77 18.66
CA GLN A 812 14.15 -32.38 17.60
C GLN A 812 15.01 -33.25 16.65
N PRO A 813 14.41 -34.21 15.91
CA PRO A 813 15.10 -34.89 14.81
C PRO A 813 15.56 -33.91 13.73
N LEU A 814 16.68 -34.21 13.06
CA LEU A 814 17.22 -33.35 12.00
C LEU A 814 16.24 -33.22 10.82
N GLU A 815 15.59 -34.30 10.46
CA GLU A 815 14.57 -34.35 9.41
C GLU A 815 13.41 -33.39 9.72
N THR A 816 13.00 -33.31 10.99
CA THR A 816 11.96 -32.39 11.45
C THR A 816 12.42 -30.94 11.36
N LEU A 817 13.67 -30.64 11.72
CA LEU A 817 14.24 -29.30 11.53
C LEU A 817 14.19 -28.88 10.05
N ILE A 818 14.57 -29.76 9.13
CA ILE A 818 14.54 -29.49 7.69
C ILE A 818 13.10 -29.27 7.22
N ASP A 819 12.16 -30.13 7.62
CA ASP A 819 10.74 -29.98 7.26
C ASP A 819 10.19 -28.62 7.71
N ARG A 820 10.51 -28.20 8.95
CA ARG A 820 10.04 -26.93 9.52
C ARG A 820 10.63 -25.71 8.82
N VAL A 821 11.90 -25.75 8.39
CA VAL A 821 12.49 -24.66 7.59
C VAL A 821 11.80 -24.52 6.23
N PHE A 822 11.53 -25.65 5.56
CA PHE A 822 10.76 -25.67 4.31
C PHE A 822 9.34 -25.14 4.48
N LEU A 823 8.65 -25.52 5.57
CA LEU A 823 7.31 -25.02 5.87
C LEU A 823 7.31 -23.50 6.13
N ARG A 824 8.26 -22.98 6.91
CA ARG A 824 8.37 -21.53 7.19
C ARG A 824 8.62 -20.70 5.94
N LEU A 825 9.57 -21.12 5.09
CA LEU A 825 10.03 -20.33 3.95
C LEU A 825 9.17 -20.54 2.69
N LEU A 826 8.87 -21.80 2.37
CA LEU A 826 8.22 -22.19 1.13
C LEU A 826 6.78 -22.68 1.33
N THR A 827 6.34 -22.90 2.58
CA THR A 827 4.98 -23.39 2.89
C THR A 827 4.67 -24.72 2.19
N ARG A 828 5.65 -25.60 2.11
CA ARG A 828 5.49 -26.98 1.63
C ARG A 828 6.51 -27.88 2.33
N HIS A 829 6.33 -29.19 2.19
CA HIS A 829 7.37 -30.14 2.59
C HIS A 829 8.49 -30.22 1.53
N PRO A 830 9.73 -30.54 1.95
CA PRO A 830 10.79 -30.84 1.00
C PRO A 830 10.45 -32.11 0.20
N SER A 831 10.89 -32.16 -1.05
CA SER A 831 10.90 -33.41 -1.81
C SER A 831 11.83 -34.43 -1.15
N ALA A 832 11.69 -35.71 -1.49
CA ALA A 832 12.56 -36.76 -0.96
C ALA A 832 14.05 -36.50 -1.28
N GLU A 833 14.34 -35.93 -2.46
CA GLU A 833 15.69 -35.57 -2.89
C GLU A 833 16.23 -34.36 -2.12
N GLU A 834 15.44 -33.28 -2.02
CA GLU A 834 15.79 -32.09 -1.23
C GLU A 834 16.09 -32.49 0.22
N LYS A 835 15.21 -33.31 0.82
CA LYS A 835 15.38 -33.78 2.20
C LYS A 835 16.66 -34.58 2.38
N ALA A 836 16.92 -35.55 1.50
CA ALA A 836 18.13 -36.37 1.57
C ALA A 836 19.42 -35.53 1.43
N GLN A 837 19.40 -34.53 0.54
CA GLN A 837 20.52 -33.61 0.34
C GLN A 837 20.83 -32.81 1.62
N TYR A 838 19.82 -32.23 2.27
CA TYR A 838 20.03 -31.40 3.45
C TYR A 838 20.27 -32.21 4.72
N VAL A 839 19.72 -33.41 4.85
CA VAL A 839 20.10 -34.36 5.91
C VAL A 839 21.59 -34.66 5.82
N LYS A 840 22.08 -34.98 4.62
CA LYS A 840 23.52 -35.24 4.40
C LYS A 840 24.39 -34.04 4.78
N LEU A 841 23.95 -32.82 4.47
CA LEU A 841 24.68 -31.59 4.79
C LEU A 841 24.76 -31.34 6.30
N LEU A 842 23.68 -31.58 7.04
CA LEU A 842 23.52 -31.15 8.43
C LEU A 842 23.75 -32.25 9.48
N ALA A 843 23.81 -33.52 9.07
CA ALA A 843 23.95 -34.67 9.99
C ALA A 843 25.24 -34.63 10.80
N GLU A 844 26.36 -34.28 10.17
CA GLU A 844 27.65 -34.17 10.87
C GLU A 844 27.58 -33.08 11.95
N GLY A 845 27.75 -33.47 13.21
CA GLY A 845 27.76 -32.55 14.35
C GLY A 845 26.38 -32.09 14.85
N TYR A 846 25.28 -32.64 14.34
CA TYR A 846 23.92 -32.25 14.77
C TYR A 846 23.70 -32.50 16.27
N ASP A 847 24.11 -33.65 16.79
CA ASP A 847 23.92 -34.00 18.21
C ASP A 847 24.78 -33.17 19.16
N THR A 848 25.89 -32.62 18.65
CA THR A 848 26.85 -31.79 19.41
C THR A 848 26.78 -30.31 19.03
N ARG A 849 25.76 -29.91 18.27
CA ARG A 849 25.64 -28.55 17.74
C ARG A 849 25.47 -27.48 18.80
N ILE A 850 24.91 -27.81 19.96
CA ILE A 850 24.64 -26.85 21.04
C ILE A 850 25.87 -26.76 21.94
N ILE A 851 26.48 -25.57 22.02
CA ILE A 851 27.62 -25.31 22.90
C ILE A 851 27.11 -25.19 24.35
N PRO A 852 27.65 -25.99 25.30
CA PRO A 852 27.34 -25.85 26.72
C PRO A 852 27.63 -24.45 27.24
N THR A 853 26.78 -23.90 28.11
CA THR A 853 26.92 -22.52 28.63
C THR A 853 28.32 -22.20 29.17
N ALA A 854 28.95 -23.15 29.87
CA ALA A 854 30.30 -23.01 30.43
C ALA A 854 31.42 -22.85 29.37
N GLN A 855 31.17 -23.21 28.12
CA GLN A 855 32.12 -23.13 27.01
C GLN A 855 31.83 -21.95 26.07
N ARG A 856 30.75 -21.21 26.31
CA ARG A 856 30.38 -20.06 25.49
C ARG A 856 31.30 -18.90 25.81
N THR A 857 31.91 -18.31 24.77
CA THR A 857 32.69 -17.09 24.91
C THR A 857 31.76 -15.96 25.33
N SER A 858 31.87 -15.49 26.57
CA SER A 858 31.16 -14.27 26.95
C SER A 858 31.78 -13.11 26.17
N PRO A 859 30.99 -12.28 25.47
CA PRO A 859 31.54 -11.07 24.89
C PRO A 859 32.20 -10.26 26.01
N GLU A 860 33.36 -9.67 25.74
CA GLU A 860 33.92 -8.70 26.68
C GLU A 860 32.85 -7.64 26.96
N PRO A 861 32.58 -7.29 28.22
CA PRO A 861 31.64 -6.24 28.54
C PRO A 861 32.13 -4.98 27.83
N LYS A 862 31.43 -4.55 26.77
CA LYS A 862 31.67 -3.24 26.20
C LYS A 862 31.34 -2.22 27.26
N LYS A 863 32.15 -1.18 27.38
CA LYS A 863 31.80 -0.02 28.20
C LYS A 863 30.43 0.47 27.72
N HIS A 864 29.49 0.56 28.65
CA HIS A 864 28.14 1.04 28.37
C HIS A 864 28.24 2.55 28.10
N GLU A 865 28.13 2.96 26.84
CA GLU A 865 28.23 4.35 26.40
C GLU A 865 27.06 4.67 25.45
N PRO A 866 26.60 5.93 25.38
CA PRO A 866 25.54 6.31 24.47
C PRO A 866 25.96 6.09 23.01
N THR A 867 25.01 5.61 22.20
CA THR A 867 25.23 5.52 20.75
C THR A 867 25.23 6.92 20.15
N ARG A 868 26.41 7.37 19.69
CA ARG A 868 26.53 8.63 18.95
C ARG A 868 25.65 8.63 17.71
N TYR A 869 25.12 9.79 17.34
CA TYR A 869 24.22 9.97 16.20
C TYR A 869 24.57 11.13 15.28
N VAL A 870 24.26 10.95 13.99
CA VAL A 870 24.28 12.03 13.01
C VAL A 870 22.84 12.46 12.74
N SER A 871 22.60 13.76 12.75
CA SER A 871 21.33 14.42 12.39
C SER A 871 21.65 15.64 11.54
N TRP A 872 20.62 16.32 11.04
CA TRP A 872 20.80 17.57 10.32
C TRP A 872 21.59 18.62 11.11
N SER A 873 21.56 18.61 12.45
CA SER A 873 22.25 19.59 13.29
C SER A 873 23.78 19.47 13.31
N ASN A 874 24.35 18.32 12.96
CA ASN A 874 25.80 18.06 13.07
C ASN A 874 26.43 17.45 11.81
N HIS A 875 25.65 17.32 10.73
CA HIS A 875 26.05 16.56 9.55
C HIS A 875 27.24 17.16 8.77
N VAL A 876 27.60 18.44 8.97
CA VAL A 876 28.76 19.05 8.30
C VAL A 876 30.05 18.96 9.13
N ASP A 877 29.98 18.41 10.35
CA ASP A 877 31.16 18.21 11.19
C ASP A 877 32.04 17.09 10.63
N GLY A 878 33.36 17.27 10.64
CA GLY A 878 34.32 16.33 10.04
C GLY A 878 34.16 14.88 10.55
N PRO A 879 34.13 14.65 11.87
CA PRO A 879 33.86 13.35 12.48
C PRO A 879 32.52 12.69 12.11
N ALA A 880 31.51 13.45 11.69
CA ALA A 880 30.20 12.89 11.33
C ALA A 880 30.30 11.92 10.13
N ASN A 881 31.17 12.22 9.16
CA ASN A 881 31.43 11.31 8.04
C ASN A 881 32.08 10.00 8.50
N THR A 882 33.01 10.07 9.45
CA THR A 882 33.65 8.87 10.01
C THR A 882 32.63 7.98 10.73
N LEU A 883 31.72 8.58 11.52
CA LEU A 883 30.65 7.83 12.19
C LEU A 883 29.68 7.21 11.17
N ALA A 884 29.32 7.92 10.11
CA ALA A 884 28.45 7.38 9.06
C ALA A 884 29.09 6.17 8.36
N LEU A 885 30.39 6.23 8.03
CA LEU A 885 31.13 5.10 7.47
C LEU A 885 31.21 3.89 8.43
N GLN A 886 31.34 4.16 9.74
CA GLN A 886 31.30 3.10 10.76
C GLN A 886 29.92 2.42 10.80
N ARG A 887 28.84 3.20 10.81
CA ARG A 887 27.46 2.70 10.77
C ARG A 887 27.17 1.91 9.49
N GLU A 888 27.69 2.34 8.35
CA GLU A 888 27.59 1.59 7.10
C GLU A 888 28.33 0.25 7.18
N ALA A 889 29.53 0.22 7.76
CA ALA A 889 30.28 -1.01 7.99
C ALA A 889 29.58 -1.94 8.99
N GLU A 890 28.93 -1.41 10.03
CA GLU A 890 28.12 -2.17 10.98
C GLU A 890 26.87 -2.75 10.33
N ALA A 891 26.15 -1.95 9.53
CA ALA A 891 25.01 -2.42 8.74
C ALA A 891 25.42 -3.57 7.81
N ARG A 892 26.53 -3.42 7.08
CA ARG A 892 27.09 -4.49 6.22
C ARG A 892 27.45 -5.75 7.01
N ARG A 893 28.00 -5.58 8.23
CA ARG A 893 28.36 -6.70 9.08
C ARG A 893 27.12 -7.44 9.59
N GLY A 894 26.07 -6.72 9.98
CA GLY A 894 24.90 -7.28 10.66
C GLY A 894 25.21 -7.74 12.09
N ASP A 895 24.26 -8.43 12.70
CA ASP A 895 24.42 -8.98 14.06
C ASP A 895 25.62 -9.94 14.15
N PRO A 896 26.30 -10.04 15.30
CA PRO A 896 27.31 -11.06 15.49
C PRO A 896 26.68 -12.47 15.43
N PRO A 897 27.39 -13.46 14.89
CA PRO A 897 26.92 -14.84 14.91
C PRO A 897 26.78 -15.33 16.35
N THR A 898 25.82 -16.23 16.59
CA THR A 898 25.62 -16.83 17.89
C THR A 898 26.83 -17.65 18.33
N ASN A 899 27.16 -17.57 19.62
CA ASN A 899 28.12 -18.45 20.28
C ASN A 899 27.44 -19.65 20.95
N THR A 900 26.13 -19.83 20.76
CA THR A 900 25.35 -20.94 21.32
C THR A 900 25.41 -22.20 20.46
N LEU A 901 25.74 -22.05 19.18
CA LEU A 901 25.89 -23.13 18.21
C LEU A 901 27.36 -23.34 17.84
N ASN A 902 27.75 -24.60 17.64
CA ASN A 902 29.04 -24.97 17.08
C ASN A 902 29.25 -24.25 15.74
N ASN A 903 30.41 -23.62 15.56
CA ASN A 903 30.64 -22.75 14.42
C ASN A 903 30.51 -23.47 13.06
N ASP A 904 31.07 -24.68 12.93
CA ASP A 904 31.07 -25.39 11.65
C ASP A 904 29.67 -25.90 11.31
N TRP A 905 28.92 -26.37 12.32
CA TRP A 905 27.52 -26.76 12.12
C TRP A 905 26.64 -25.55 11.82
N ARG A 906 26.82 -24.43 12.54
CA ARG A 906 26.11 -23.16 12.29
C ARG A 906 26.31 -22.72 10.84
N LEU A 907 27.54 -22.69 10.33
CA LEU A 907 27.81 -22.28 8.95
C LEU A 907 27.07 -23.15 7.92
N ARG A 908 27.03 -24.48 8.11
CA ARG A 908 26.23 -25.36 7.22
C ARG A 908 24.73 -25.12 7.32
N MET A 909 24.23 -24.77 8.51
CA MET A 909 22.83 -24.37 8.70
C MET A 909 22.52 -23.04 8.02
N GLU A 910 23.46 -22.08 8.04
CA GLU A 910 23.34 -20.80 7.32
C GLU A 910 23.37 -21.01 5.80
N ASP A 911 24.19 -21.92 5.29
CA ASP A 911 24.21 -22.31 3.87
C ASP A 911 22.89 -22.96 3.44
N PHE A 912 22.34 -23.85 4.29
CA PHE A 912 21.02 -24.43 4.07
C PHE A 912 19.93 -23.36 4.01
N LEU A 913 19.90 -22.46 5.00
CA LEU A 913 18.95 -21.35 5.06
C LEU A 913 19.08 -20.44 3.83
N TRP A 914 20.30 -20.10 3.45
CA TRP A 914 20.58 -19.32 2.24
C TRP A 914 20.04 -20.01 0.99
N ALA A 915 20.24 -21.32 0.84
CA ALA A 915 19.81 -22.08 -0.32
C ALA A 915 18.28 -22.11 -0.46
N VAL A 916 17.56 -22.36 0.65
CA VAL A 916 16.08 -22.38 0.63
C VAL A 916 15.52 -20.97 0.43
N LEU A 917 16.09 -19.96 1.09
CA LEU A 917 15.66 -18.58 0.94
C LEU A 917 15.85 -18.07 -0.50
N ASN A 918 16.87 -18.54 -1.21
CA ASN A 918 17.15 -18.17 -2.60
C ASN A 918 16.54 -19.11 -3.65
N ALA A 919 15.67 -20.04 -3.23
CA ALA A 919 14.94 -20.89 -4.17
C ALA A 919 14.00 -20.02 -5.05
N PRO A 920 13.92 -20.27 -6.38
CA PRO A 920 13.08 -19.47 -7.27
C PRO A 920 11.61 -19.38 -6.84
N GLU A 921 11.10 -20.45 -6.23
CA GLU A 921 9.72 -20.58 -5.72
C GLU A 921 9.35 -19.51 -4.67
N ILE A 922 10.33 -18.97 -3.93
CA ILE A 922 10.06 -17.94 -2.93
C ILE A 922 9.43 -16.67 -3.54
N MET A 923 9.69 -16.43 -4.83
CA MET A 923 9.29 -15.22 -5.55
C MET A 923 7.86 -15.30 -6.10
N TYR A 924 7.15 -16.42 -5.92
CA TYR A 924 5.85 -16.65 -6.53
C TYR A 924 4.77 -16.99 -5.48
N THR A 925 3.54 -16.59 -5.78
CA THR A 925 2.36 -17.24 -5.21
C THR A 925 2.08 -18.52 -6.01
N PRO A 926 1.92 -19.68 -5.36
CA PRO A 926 1.63 -20.94 -6.02
C PRO A 926 0.19 -20.98 -6.51
#